data_AF-A0A6B2V516-F1
#
_entry.id   AF-A0A6B2V516-F1
#
_cell.length_a   1.000
_cell.length_b   1.000
_cell.length_c   1.000
_cell.angle_alpha   90.00
_cell.angle_beta   90.00
_cell.angle_gamma   90.00
#
_symmetry.space_group_name_H-M   'P 1'
#
loop_
_entity.id
_entity.type
_entity.pdbx_description
1 polymer ?
#
loop_
_entity_poly.entity_id
_entity_poly.type
_entity_poly.pdbx_seq_one_letter_code
_entity_poly.pdbx_strand_id
1 'polypeptide(L)'
;MAHGDPGRPVDETSAAMLQALFTTSPVGLHLLDPELRVVRLNTAMPATRGVAPDDFVGRPIRDVYHMVEGNEAEIVLRDVLETGEPLWQHIVRARTKGEPPEQRYFEITALRLEDGDHEVLGLAVTAIDVTERERGRSRAEVLDAVRRQVGRALDPAVTGSELVSALVPEFADVAVVEVVDSVIRGDEPPPAPMPPGTPLMRTAFRSGAAHPPQAFPVGEVRRLPAPTPFTQALSDLRPRVVPLRPGAPWMPVDPARTEAMHSSSSHTLLVVPLALRDAVLGLVSLYRAGESPPFDSGDRQLAVELAAHTALGIDNARRFIREHTIAATVQRQLLPRRPEAHTSLETSYLSVTGADPGAWYDSIALSGARTALVVGNVSGRGLNAAATMGQLRTVVRSLAAFDLAPDELLARLHDTAIELAFERANLPLGDPLRREALTANCVYAVHDPLAGTCVLATAGRLAPVVVRPGHAVTVPDTPSGPCLGATEDAPFATAEFEVPPGSVLVFTSDPLVTEYLAESSAQLRAAPDYAERPLRDLCDAVAYALPDGLGAGDAAVIIARTRAFPASDFVTWRLEADRTSVATARHRTRRQLTDWGVDDETSSDTQLIVSELVTNAVRYGTPPIEIRLIRDRSLTCEVRDASPAAPHLRHAHVADEGGRGLFLTAQLAQNWGIRYAAEGKTVWAEQPLPDRH
;
A
#
# COMPACT_ATOMS: atom_id res chain seq x y z
N MET A 1 34.74 -24.67 -49.43
CA MET A 1 36.02 -24.75 -50.16
C MET A 1 35.71 -24.77 -51.64
N ALA A 2 36.04 -23.71 -52.36
CA ALA A 2 36.08 -23.73 -53.83
C ALA A 2 37.50 -24.14 -54.24
N HIS A 3 37.63 -25.17 -55.08
CA HIS A 3 38.91 -25.56 -55.68
C HIS A 3 39.11 -24.75 -56.96
N GLY A 4 39.98 -23.75 -56.90
CA GLY A 4 40.52 -23.03 -58.05
C GLY A 4 42.04 -22.95 -57.93
N ASP A 5 42.74 -23.30 -59.00
CA ASP A 5 44.21 -23.26 -59.09
C ASP A 5 44.67 -21.79 -59.20
N PRO A 6 45.42 -21.23 -58.22
CA PRO A 6 45.71 -19.80 -58.13
C PRO A 6 46.60 -19.23 -59.25
N GLY A 7 47.11 -20.07 -60.16
CA GLY A 7 48.02 -19.67 -61.24
C GLY A 7 47.46 -19.68 -62.67
N ARG A 8 46.15 -19.92 -62.88
CA ARG A 8 45.56 -19.94 -64.24
C ARG A 8 45.13 -18.52 -64.65
N PRO A 9 45.46 -18.04 -65.88
CA PRO A 9 44.94 -16.75 -66.36
C PRO A 9 43.42 -16.74 -66.28
N VAL A 10 42.85 -15.63 -65.80
CA VAL A 10 41.41 -15.45 -65.56
C VAL A 10 40.63 -15.93 -66.79
N ASP A 11 39.91 -17.06 -66.64
CA ASP A 11 39.07 -17.60 -67.71
C ASP A 11 37.97 -16.57 -68.06
N GLU A 12 37.57 -16.48 -69.33
CA GLU A 12 36.50 -15.55 -69.78
C GLU A 12 35.23 -15.73 -68.93
N THR A 13 34.99 -16.98 -68.50
CA THR A 13 33.92 -17.37 -67.57
C THR A 13 34.01 -16.67 -66.20
N SER A 14 35.21 -16.56 -65.62
CA SER A 14 35.45 -15.91 -64.32
C SER A 14 35.30 -14.39 -64.41
N ALA A 15 35.78 -13.78 -65.50
CA ALA A 15 35.59 -12.36 -65.76
C ALA A 15 34.10 -12.01 -65.97
N ALA A 16 33.36 -12.83 -66.72
CA ALA A 16 31.93 -12.69 -66.92
C ALA A 16 31.13 -12.84 -65.61
N MET A 17 31.53 -13.78 -64.73
CA MET A 17 30.92 -13.98 -63.42
C MET A 17 31.12 -12.76 -62.50
N LEU A 18 32.35 -12.22 -62.41
CA LEU A 18 32.62 -11.00 -61.65
C LEU A 18 31.85 -9.80 -62.19
N GLN A 19 31.75 -9.67 -63.52
CA GLN A 19 30.95 -8.62 -64.15
C GLN A 19 29.47 -8.74 -63.80
N ALA A 20 28.90 -9.95 -63.82
CA ALA A 20 27.53 -10.20 -63.42
C ALA A 20 27.29 -9.83 -61.95
N LEU A 21 28.17 -10.27 -61.04
CA LEU A 21 28.07 -9.94 -59.61
C LEU A 21 28.07 -8.43 -59.36
N PHE A 22 28.96 -7.66 -59.99
CA PHE A 22 29.00 -6.20 -59.83
C PHE A 22 27.82 -5.48 -60.53
N THR A 23 27.09 -6.13 -61.43
CA THR A 23 25.98 -5.48 -62.16
C THR A 23 24.61 -5.82 -61.58
N THR A 24 24.41 -7.06 -61.10
CA THR A 24 23.10 -7.58 -60.70
C THR A 24 22.98 -7.92 -59.21
N SER A 25 24.08 -7.89 -58.43
CA SER A 25 24.02 -8.19 -57.00
C SER A 25 23.16 -7.18 -56.24
N PRO A 26 22.25 -7.63 -55.36
CA PRO A 26 21.52 -6.76 -54.45
C PRO A 26 22.36 -6.30 -53.23
N VAL A 27 23.57 -6.86 -53.06
CA VAL A 27 24.50 -6.53 -51.99
C VAL A 27 25.51 -5.50 -52.50
N GLY A 28 25.88 -4.52 -51.67
CA GLY A 28 26.94 -3.57 -51.99
C GLY A 28 28.28 -4.30 -52.11
N LEU A 29 28.93 -4.19 -53.25
CA LEU A 29 30.25 -4.78 -53.49
C LEU A 29 31.25 -3.67 -53.77
N HIS A 30 32.39 -3.69 -53.08
CA HIS A 30 33.45 -2.70 -53.20
C HIS A 30 34.81 -3.40 -53.30
N LEU A 31 35.64 -2.95 -54.22
CA LEU A 31 37.07 -3.22 -54.26
C LEU A 31 37.79 -1.94 -53.89
N LEU A 32 38.64 -2.01 -52.87
CA LEU A 32 39.44 -0.90 -52.38
C LEU A 32 40.93 -1.20 -52.58
N ASP A 33 41.74 -0.18 -52.85
CA ASP A 33 43.20 -0.28 -52.85
C ASP A 33 43.77 -0.27 -51.41
N PRO A 34 45.10 -0.45 -51.21
CA PRO A 34 45.73 -0.42 -49.88
C PRO A 34 45.54 0.91 -49.14
N GLU A 35 45.27 2.02 -49.85
CA GLU A 35 44.95 3.32 -49.29
C GLU A 35 43.43 3.55 -49.06
N LEU A 36 42.62 2.50 -49.14
CA LEU A 36 41.15 2.51 -48.98
C LEU A 36 40.41 3.42 -49.97
N ARG A 37 40.96 3.59 -51.19
CA ARG A 37 40.29 4.27 -52.30
C ARG A 37 39.55 3.26 -53.16
N VAL A 38 38.42 3.70 -53.70
CA VAL A 38 37.55 2.81 -54.47
C VAL A 38 38.18 2.48 -55.82
N VAL A 39 38.51 1.21 -56.03
CA VAL A 39 38.94 0.66 -57.33
C VAL A 39 37.71 0.29 -58.16
N ARG A 40 36.69 -0.28 -57.52
CA ARG A 40 35.44 -0.68 -58.17
C ARG A 40 34.30 -0.74 -57.16
N LEU A 41 33.08 -0.40 -57.56
CA LEU A 41 31.88 -0.63 -56.75
C LEU A 41 30.67 -0.98 -57.62
N ASN A 42 29.59 -1.47 -57.00
CA ASN A 42 28.27 -1.56 -57.64
C ASN A 42 27.28 -0.50 -57.13
N THR A 43 26.16 -0.35 -57.83
CA THR A 43 25.11 0.65 -57.55
C THR A 43 24.00 0.15 -56.62
N ALA A 44 24.23 -0.97 -55.93
CA ALA A 44 23.23 -1.61 -55.07
C ALA A 44 22.87 -0.75 -53.83
N MET A 45 23.81 0.07 -53.36
CA MET A 45 23.69 0.84 -52.13
C MET A 45 22.96 2.18 -52.33
N PRO A 46 22.15 2.63 -51.35
CA PRO A 46 21.42 3.90 -51.44
C PRO A 46 22.28 5.10 -51.82
N ALA A 47 23.51 5.20 -51.30
CA ALA A 47 24.45 6.29 -51.59
C ALA A 47 25.04 6.24 -53.01
N THR A 48 24.96 5.10 -53.70
CA THR A 48 25.55 4.85 -55.02
C THR A 48 24.47 4.65 -56.11
N ARG A 49 23.19 4.73 -55.73
CA ARG A 49 22.05 4.70 -56.66
C ARG A 49 21.92 6.02 -57.42
N GLY A 50 21.87 5.94 -58.76
CA GLY A 50 21.63 7.10 -59.62
C GLY A 50 22.86 7.94 -59.95
N VAL A 51 24.06 7.52 -59.52
CA VAL A 51 25.36 8.12 -59.85
C VAL A 51 26.20 7.10 -60.63
N ALA A 52 27.00 7.54 -61.59
CA ALA A 52 27.83 6.62 -62.37
C ALA A 52 28.93 6.03 -61.46
N PRO A 53 29.19 4.71 -61.49
CA PRO A 53 30.26 4.10 -60.69
C PRO A 53 31.63 4.77 -60.88
N ASP A 54 31.91 5.25 -62.08
CA ASP A 54 33.16 5.94 -62.45
C ASP A 54 33.38 7.25 -61.67
N ASP A 55 32.30 7.88 -61.16
CA ASP A 55 32.40 9.12 -60.37
C ASP A 55 33.00 8.88 -58.98
N PHE A 56 33.05 7.62 -58.53
CA PHE A 56 33.56 7.23 -57.21
C PHE A 56 34.95 6.61 -57.26
N VAL A 57 35.41 6.15 -58.43
CA VAL A 57 36.72 5.50 -58.58
C VAL A 57 37.85 6.46 -58.19
N GLY A 58 38.83 5.98 -57.42
CA GLY A 58 39.97 6.74 -56.90
C GLY A 58 39.65 7.65 -55.69
N ARG A 59 38.38 7.78 -55.29
CA ARG A 59 37.98 8.52 -54.08
C ARG A 59 38.12 7.63 -52.84
N PRO A 60 38.49 8.18 -51.67
CA PRO A 60 38.51 7.41 -50.43
C PRO A 60 37.08 7.03 -50.01
N ILE A 61 36.89 5.81 -49.49
CA ILE A 61 35.57 5.25 -49.18
C ILE A 61 34.74 6.10 -48.21
N ARG A 62 35.41 6.82 -47.30
CA ARG A 62 34.79 7.74 -46.34
C ARG A 62 34.06 8.91 -46.99
N ASP A 63 34.55 9.38 -48.14
CA ASP A 63 33.96 10.51 -48.88
C ASP A 63 32.74 10.06 -49.70
N VAL A 64 32.69 8.77 -50.07
CA VAL A 64 31.57 8.16 -50.81
C VAL A 64 30.36 7.99 -49.89
N TYR A 65 30.59 7.53 -48.66
CA TYR A 65 29.52 7.23 -47.69
C TYR A 65 29.36 8.29 -46.60
N HIS A 66 30.09 9.41 -46.68
CA HIS A 66 30.10 10.49 -45.67
C HIS A 66 30.15 9.96 -44.24
N MET A 67 31.09 9.04 -44.03
CA MET A 67 31.30 8.43 -42.73
C MET A 67 31.81 9.52 -41.76
N VAL A 68 31.29 9.52 -40.53
CA VAL A 68 31.57 10.57 -39.53
C VAL A 68 33.06 10.53 -39.11
N GLU A 69 33.67 11.68 -38.80
CA GLU A 69 35.06 11.77 -38.31
C GLU A 69 35.27 10.89 -37.06
N GLY A 70 36.32 10.05 -37.04
CA GLY A 70 36.57 9.05 -35.98
C GLY A 70 36.08 7.62 -36.30
N ASN A 71 35.83 7.35 -37.58
CA ASN A 71 35.07 6.23 -38.12
C ASN A 71 35.55 4.81 -37.74
N GLU A 72 34.68 4.09 -37.02
CA GLU A 72 34.77 2.65 -36.72
C GLU A 72 35.01 1.82 -38.00
N ALA A 73 34.35 2.16 -39.12
CA ALA A 73 34.50 1.42 -40.37
C ALA A 73 35.91 1.53 -40.98
N GLU A 74 36.55 2.70 -40.96
CA GLU A 74 37.90 2.87 -41.51
C GLU A 74 38.94 2.18 -40.62
N ILE A 75 38.74 2.23 -39.30
CA ILE A 75 39.60 1.55 -38.33
C ILE A 75 39.56 0.03 -38.56
N VAL A 76 38.38 -0.57 -38.62
CA VAL A 76 38.26 -2.03 -38.82
C VAL A 76 38.73 -2.47 -40.21
N LEU A 77 38.56 -1.65 -41.26
CA LEU A 77 39.06 -1.98 -42.59
C LEU A 77 40.60 -1.93 -42.66
N ARG A 78 41.24 -0.95 -41.99
CA ARG A 78 42.71 -0.91 -41.89
C ARG A 78 43.26 -2.08 -41.09
N ASP A 79 42.59 -2.47 -40.01
CA ASP A 79 42.96 -3.63 -39.22
C ASP A 79 42.97 -4.92 -40.06
N VAL A 80 41.98 -5.12 -40.96
CA VAL A 80 41.97 -6.26 -41.90
C VAL A 80 43.13 -6.18 -42.91
N LEU A 81 43.48 -5.00 -43.40
CA LEU A 81 44.64 -4.82 -44.30
C LEU A 81 45.96 -5.21 -43.60
N GLU A 82 46.15 -4.75 -42.36
CA GLU A 82 47.36 -4.96 -41.58
C GLU A 82 47.49 -6.42 -41.11
N THR A 83 46.46 -6.97 -40.50
CA THR A 83 46.48 -8.31 -39.89
C THR A 83 46.25 -9.44 -40.91
N GLY A 84 45.44 -9.19 -41.94
CA GLY A 84 44.97 -10.22 -42.87
C GLY A 84 43.84 -11.07 -42.33
N GLU A 85 43.37 -10.83 -41.10
CA GLU A 85 42.24 -11.55 -40.54
C GLU A 85 40.92 -11.03 -41.15
N PRO A 86 40.08 -11.90 -41.74
CA PRO A 86 38.79 -11.51 -42.30
C PRO A 86 37.84 -10.88 -41.28
N LEU A 87 37.23 -9.75 -41.65
CA LEU A 87 36.12 -9.15 -40.89
C LEU A 87 34.80 -9.72 -41.38
N TRP A 88 34.02 -10.34 -40.49
CA TRP A 88 32.72 -10.91 -40.80
C TRP A 88 31.58 -10.14 -40.13
N GLN A 89 30.55 -9.79 -40.90
CA GLN A 89 29.25 -9.29 -40.42
C GLN A 89 29.34 -8.14 -39.39
N HIS A 90 30.28 -7.22 -39.57
CA HIS A 90 30.49 -6.12 -38.64
C HIS A 90 29.54 -4.96 -38.97
N ILE A 91 28.83 -4.42 -37.98
CA ILE A 91 27.85 -3.35 -38.21
C ILE A 91 28.54 -2.00 -38.07
N VAL A 92 28.46 -1.17 -39.11
CA VAL A 92 28.99 0.19 -39.12
C VAL A 92 27.87 1.20 -39.36
N ARG A 93 28.00 2.37 -38.75
CA ARG A 93 27.06 3.48 -38.90
C ARG A 93 27.57 4.45 -39.96
N ALA A 94 26.72 4.83 -40.91
CA ALA A 94 27.05 5.85 -41.90
C ALA A 94 25.91 6.87 -42.08
N ARG A 95 26.24 8.08 -42.56
CA ARG A 95 25.28 9.14 -42.83
C ARG A 95 25.21 9.35 -44.34
N THR A 96 24.08 9.03 -44.96
CA THR A 96 23.93 9.20 -46.41
C THR A 96 23.55 10.64 -46.76
N LYS A 97 24.06 11.15 -47.88
CA LYS A 97 23.65 12.45 -48.46
C LYS A 97 22.15 12.43 -48.81
N GLY A 98 21.42 13.41 -48.29
CA GLY A 98 20.00 13.67 -48.53
C GLY A 98 19.56 14.93 -47.78
N GLU A 99 18.45 15.55 -48.19
CA GLU A 99 17.77 16.60 -47.41
C GLU A 99 16.44 16.03 -46.88
N PRO A 100 16.37 15.57 -45.60
CA PRO A 100 17.42 15.60 -44.57
C PRO A 100 18.41 14.42 -44.67
N PRO A 101 19.63 14.56 -44.10
CA PRO A 101 20.61 13.48 -44.04
C PRO A 101 20.09 12.33 -43.16
N GLU A 102 20.17 11.09 -43.66
CA GLU A 102 19.70 9.91 -42.95
C GLU A 102 20.86 9.11 -42.35
N GLN A 103 20.70 8.70 -41.11
CA GLN A 103 21.58 7.72 -40.47
C GLN A 103 21.15 6.30 -40.86
N ARG A 104 22.11 5.53 -41.36
CA ARG A 104 21.93 4.14 -41.80
C ARG A 104 22.95 3.21 -41.15
N TYR A 105 22.59 1.93 -41.07
CA TYR A 105 23.43 0.86 -40.55
C TYR A 105 23.77 -0.09 -41.69
N PHE A 106 25.06 -0.40 -41.83
CA PHE A 106 25.57 -1.31 -42.84
C PHE A 106 26.29 -2.47 -42.17
N GLU A 107 25.89 -3.70 -42.48
CA GLU A 107 26.65 -4.89 -42.12
C GLU A 107 27.71 -5.10 -43.20
N ILE A 108 28.99 -4.97 -42.81
CA ILE A 108 30.15 -5.10 -43.70
C ILE A 108 30.91 -6.40 -43.44
N THR A 109 31.38 -7.01 -44.52
CA THR A 109 32.36 -8.11 -44.48
C THR A 109 33.53 -7.70 -45.36
N ALA A 110 34.75 -7.80 -44.84
CA ALA A 110 35.96 -7.38 -45.54
C ALA A 110 37.01 -8.48 -45.58
N LEU A 111 37.60 -8.66 -46.76
CA LEU A 111 38.59 -9.68 -47.05
C LEU A 111 39.82 -9.02 -47.70
N ARG A 112 41.02 -9.33 -47.20
CA ARG A 112 42.26 -8.90 -47.84
C ARG A 112 42.48 -9.65 -49.16
N LEU A 113 42.81 -8.89 -50.20
CA LEU A 113 43.16 -9.42 -51.51
C LEU A 113 44.69 -9.43 -51.63
N GLU A 114 45.24 -10.58 -52.00
CA GLU A 114 46.67 -10.78 -52.23
C GLU A 114 46.88 -11.35 -53.64
N ASP A 115 47.98 -10.96 -54.28
CA ASP A 115 48.43 -11.61 -55.52
C ASP A 115 49.13 -12.96 -55.22
N GLY A 116 49.48 -13.72 -56.26
CA GLY A 116 50.19 -15.01 -56.16
C GLY A 116 51.54 -14.95 -55.43
N ASP A 117 52.13 -13.76 -55.32
CA ASP A 117 53.37 -13.49 -54.58
C ASP A 117 53.14 -12.94 -53.15
N HIS A 118 51.90 -13.01 -52.63
CA HIS A 118 51.48 -12.48 -51.31
C HIS A 118 51.60 -10.96 -51.13
N GLU A 119 51.69 -10.19 -52.23
CA GLU A 119 51.58 -8.73 -52.17
C GLU A 119 50.11 -8.32 -51.96
N VAL A 120 49.87 -7.38 -51.04
CA VAL A 120 48.52 -6.88 -50.72
C VAL A 120 48.01 -5.98 -51.83
N LEU A 121 46.99 -6.44 -52.54
CA LEU A 121 46.31 -5.70 -53.62
C LEU A 121 45.23 -4.75 -53.09
N GLY A 122 44.71 -4.99 -51.88
CA GLY A 122 43.70 -4.17 -51.23
C GLY A 122 42.61 -4.99 -50.52
N LEU A 123 41.37 -4.51 -50.54
CA LEU A 123 40.22 -5.17 -49.88
C LEU A 123 39.07 -5.45 -50.84
N ALA A 124 38.44 -6.61 -50.68
CA ALA A 124 37.07 -6.85 -51.12
C ALA A 124 36.12 -6.65 -49.94
N VAL A 125 35.20 -5.69 -50.06
CA VAL A 125 34.20 -5.39 -49.04
C VAL A 125 32.81 -5.65 -49.60
N THR A 126 32.00 -6.36 -48.82
CA THR A 126 30.55 -6.44 -49.05
C THR A 126 29.82 -5.61 -48.00
N ALA A 127 28.73 -4.96 -48.37
CA ALA A 127 27.92 -4.13 -47.48
C ALA A 127 26.43 -4.40 -47.70
N ILE A 128 25.70 -4.68 -46.63
CA ILE A 128 24.25 -4.88 -46.63
C ILE A 128 23.60 -3.78 -45.77
N ASP A 129 22.62 -3.06 -46.31
CA ASP A 129 21.82 -2.11 -45.54
C ASP A 129 20.93 -2.88 -44.56
N VAL A 130 21.25 -2.79 -43.28
CA VAL A 130 20.54 -3.44 -42.17
C VAL A 130 19.77 -2.43 -41.33
N THR A 131 19.56 -1.20 -41.82
CA THR A 131 18.95 -0.10 -41.05
C THR A 131 17.61 -0.47 -40.42
N GLU A 132 16.69 -1.08 -41.17
CA GLU A 132 15.38 -1.51 -40.63
C GLU A 132 15.51 -2.66 -39.62
N ARG A 133 16.47 -3.56 -39.80
CA ARG A 133 16.75 -4.65 -38.86
C ARG A 133 17.26 -4.07 -37.53
N GLU A 134 18.21 -3.14 -37.60
CA GLU A 134 18.81 -2.50 -36.44
C GLU A 134 17.81 -1.61 -35.70
N ARG A 135 17.03 -0.80 -36.42
CA ARG A 135 15.93 -0.02 -35.82
C ARG A 135 14.88 -0.93 -35.19
N GLY A 136 14.51 -2.02 -35.84
CA GLY A 136 13.60 -3.03 -35.28
C GLY A 136 14.14 -3.65 -34.00
N ARG A 137 15.43 -3.98 -33.96
CA ARG A 137 16.11 -4.51 -32.76
C ARG A 137 16.10 -3.50 -31.62
N SER A 138 16.53 -2.25 -31.84
CA SER A 138 16.52 -1.21 -30.81
C SER A 138 15.11 -0.92 -30.29
N ARG A 139 14.09 -0.92 -31.18
CA ARG A 139 12.68 -0.77 -30.77
C ARG A 139 12.20 -1.92 -29.89
N ALA A 140 12.57 -3.16 -30.23
CA ALA A 140 12.24 -4.33 -29.44
C ALA A 140 12.92 -4.31 -28.06
N GLU A 141 14.16 -3.86 -27.98
CA GLU A 141 14.91 -3.69 -26.73
C GLU A 141 14.25 -2.66 -25.80
N VAL A 142 13.84 -1.50 -26.33
CA VAL A 142 13.10 -0.48 -25.57
C VAL A 142 11.75 -1.01 -25.08
N LEU A 143 11.02 -1.72 -25.95
CA LEU A 143 9.73 -2.32 -25.58
C LEU A 143 9.87 -3.36 -24.46
N ASP A 144 10.88 -4.23 -24.56
CA ASP A 144 11.18 -5.21 -23.53
C ASP A 144 11.59 -4.56 -22.20
N ALA A 145 12.41 -3.51 -22.24
CA ALA A 145 12.80 -2.75 -21.06
C ALA A 145 11.58 -2.13 -20.35
N VAL A 146 10.68 -1.49 -21.10
CA VAL A 146 9.44 -0.91 -20.56
C VAL A 146 8.53 -1.99 -19.97
N ARG A 147 8.30 -3.09 -20.68
CA ARG A 147 7.45 -4.20 -20.19
C ARG A 147 8.00 -4.84 -18.91
N ARG A 148 9.32 -4.87 -18.73
CA ARG A 148 9.97 -5.40 -17.52
C ARG A 148 9.93 -4.43 -16.35
N GLN A 149 10.01 -3.12 -16.58
CA GLN A 149 10.17 -2.13 -15.51
C GLN A 149 8.87 -1.44 -15.13
N VAL A 150 8.04 -1.05 -16.11
CA VAL A 150 6.91 -0.13 -15.90
C VAL A 150 5.68 -0.83 -15.35
N GLY A 151 5.13 -0.26 -14.27
CA GLY A 151 3.85 -0.65 -13.68
C GLY A 151 3.95 -1.74 -12.61
N ARG A 152 5.16 -1.93 -12.06
CA ARG A 152 5.38 -2.84 -10.92
C ARG A 152 5.05 -2.16 -9.60
N ALA A 153 5.39 -0.88 -9.48
CA ALA A 153 4.97 -0.06 -8.36
C ALA A 153 3.48 0.31 -8.50
N LEU A 154 2.69 0.10 -7.45
CA LEU A 154 1.29 0.54 -7.37
C LEU A 154 1.19 2.04 -7.07
N ASP A 155 2.00 2.85 -7.76
CA ASP A 155 2.10 4.30 -7.63
C ASP A 155 2.22 4.94 -9.04
N PRO A 156 1.31 5.86 -9.43
CA PRO A 156 1.35 6.52 -10.73
C PRO A 156 2.62 7.34 -10.99
N ALA A 157 3.19 7.96 -9.95
CA ALA A 157 4.39 8.77 -10.07
C ALA A 157 5.63 7.90 -10.30
N VAL A 158 5.73 6.80 -9.55
CA VAL A 158 6.79 5.80 -9.75
C VAL A 158 6.69 5.17 -11.14
N THR A 159 5.48 4.82 -11.59
CA THR A 159 5.24 4.28 -12.95
C THR A 159 5.73 5.24 -14.04
N GLY A 160 5.51 6.55 -13.88
CA GLY A 160 6.06 7.56 -14.79
C GLY A 160 7.59 7.61 -14.77
N SER A 161 8.21 7.49 -13.59
CA SER A 161 9.66 7.48 -13.40
C SER A 161 10.33 6.27 -14.05
N GLU A 162 9.72 5.09 -13.91
CA GLU A 162 10.12 3.86 -14.58
C GLU A 162 10.09 4.05 -16.11
N LEU A 163 9.04 4.66 -16.65
CA LEU A 163 8.91 4.91 -18.08
C LEU A 163 10.03 5.83 -18.60
N VAL A 164 10.22 7.02 -18.01
CA VAL A 164 11.28 7.94 -18.50
C VAL A 164 12.66 7.32 -18.36
N SER A 165 12.85 6.43 -17.38
CA SER A 165 14.11 5.70 -17.16
C SER A 165 14.38 4.64 -18.21
N ALA A 166 13.35 3.97 -18.72
CA ALA A 166 13.47 3.01 -19.82
C ALA A 166 13.64 3.70 -21.18
N LEU A 167 13.11 4.92 -21.35
CA LEU A 167 13.14 5.64 -22.63
C LEU A 167 14.42 6.45 -22.87
N VAL A 168 15.10 6.92 -21.82
CA VAL A 168 16.26 7.83 -21.96
C VAL A 168 17.55 7.09 -21.57
N PRO A 169 18.59 7.02 -22.44
CA PRO A 169 18.74 7.80 -23.69
C PRO A 169 18.29 7.08 -24.98
N GLU A 170 17.96 5.79 -24.93
CA GLU A 170 17.85 4.94 -26.13
C GLU A 170 16.73 5.36 -27.11
N PHE A 171 15.60 5.85 -26.60
CA PHE A 171 14.44 6.23 -27.42
C PHE A 171 14.21 7.74 -27.52
N ALA A 172 14.60 8.53 -26.51
CA ALA A 172 14.47 9.98 -26.51
C ALA A 172 15.61 10.63 -25.72
N ASP A 173 15.96 11.86 -26.08
CA ASP A 173 17.00 12.63 -25.38
C ASP A 173 16.45 13.33 -24.12
N VAL A 174 15.14 13.62 -24.13
CA VAL A 174 14.37 14.10 -22.97
C VAL A 174 13.00 13.45 -22.98
N ALA A 175 12.55 12.98 -21.82
CA ALA A 175 11.22 12.41 -21.62
C ALA A 175 10.54 13.06 -20.41
N VAL A 176 9.25 13.37 -20.56
CA VAL A 176 8.40 13.96 -19.52
C VAL A 176 7.09 13.20 -19.46
N VAL A 177 6.65 12.86 -18.26
CA VAL A 177 5.33 12.29 -17.99
C VAL A 177 4.54 13.26 -17.13
N GLU A 178 3.35 13.63 -17.59
CA GLU A 178 2.40 14.46 -16.86
C GLU A 178 1.11 13.65 -16.69
N VAL A 179 0.66 13.43 -15.46
CA VAL A 179 -0.53 12.63 -15.12
C VAL A 179 -1.60 13.56 -14.55
N VAL A 180 -2.88 13.30 -14.83
CA VAL A 180 -3.99 14.08 -14.29
C VAL A 180 -3.97 14.01 -12.75
N ASP A 181 -4.07 15.16 -12.07
CA ASP A 181 -3.94 15.24 -10.60
C ASP A 181 -4.99 14.40 -9.86
N SER A 182 -6.22 14.28 -10.41
CA SER A 182 -7.25 13.40 -9.83
C SER A 182 -6.85 11.92 -9.88
N VAL A 183 -6.15 11.49 -10.93
CA VAL A 183 -5.66 10.11 -11.07
C VAL A 183 -4.57 9.80 -10.04
N ILE A 184 -3.71 10.77 -9.72
CA ILE A 184 -2.72 10.65 -8.64
C ILE A 184 -3.40 10.36 -7.29
N ARG A 185 -4.59 10.91 -7.08
CA ARG A 185 -5.38 10.74 -5.85
C ARG A 185 -6.28 9.50 -5.85
N GLY A 186 -6.26 8.71 -6.93
CA GLY A 186 -7.13 7.54 -7.09
C GLY A 186 -8.54 7.87 -7.59
N ASP A 187 -8.86 9.11 -7.93
CA ASP A 187 -10.18 9.48 -8.45
C ASP A 187 -10.36 9.08 -9.93
N GLU A 188 -11.60 9.11 -10.42
CA GLU A 188 -11.89 8.73 -11.80
C GLU A 188 -11.23 9.70 -12.80
N PRO A 189 -10.54 9.19 -13.85
CA PRO A 189 -10.01 10.03 -14.91
C PRO A 189 -11.13 10.76 -15.67
N PRO A 190 -10.89 12.00 -16.11
CA PRO A 190 -11.84 12.71 -16.96
C PRO A 190 -11.98 12.03 -18.34
N PRO A 191 -13.17 12.04 -18.94
CA PRO A 191 -13.34 11.57 -20.32
C PRO A 191 -12.71 12.55 -21.32
N ALA A 192 -12.39 12.07 -22.51
CA ALA A 192 -12.02 12.89 -23.66
C ALA A 192 -13.29 13.43 -24.37
N PRO A 193 -13.30 14.71 -24.81
CA PRO A 193 -12.27 15.72 -24.60
C PRO A 193 -12.22 16.19 -23.13
N MET A 194 -10.99 16.35 -22.62
CA MET A 194 -10.75 16.73 -21.24
C MET A 194 -11.36 18.12 -20.92
N PRO A 195 -12.02 18.30 -19.76
CA PRO A 195 -12.52 19.60 -19.33
C PRO A 195 -11.42 20.68 -19.32
N PRO A 196 -11.71 21.91 -19.78
CA PRO A 196 -10.74 23.01 -19.73
C PRO A 196 -10.25 23.28 -18.31
N GLY A 197 -8.93 23.43 -18.14
CA GLY A 197 -8.34 23.74 -16.85
C GLY A 197 -8.15 22.55 -15.91
N THR A 198 -8.35 21.31 -16.38
CA THR A 198 -7.96 20.11 -15.62
C THR A 198 -6.46 20.18 -15.27
N PRO A 199 -6.10 20.03 -13.98
CA PRO A 199 -4.71 20.04 -13.54
C PRO A 199 -4.00 18.73 -13.87
N LEU A 200 -2.74 18.84 -14.32
CA LEU A 200 -1.81 17.73 -14.48
C LEU A 200 -0.61 17.94 -13.56
N MET A 201 -0.14 16.86 -12.95
CA MET A 201 1.09 16.80 -12.18
C MET A 201 2.22 16.24 -13.06
N ARG A 202 3.38 16.91 -13.10
CA ARG A 202 4.58 16.33 -13.68
C ARG A 202 5.10 15.22 -12.77
N THR A 203 4.84 13.98 -13.13
CA THR A 203 5.25 12.82 -12.33
C THR A 203 6.68 12.41 -12.57
N ALA A 204 7.20 12.63 -13.78
CA ALA A 204 8.54 12.22 -14.13
C ALA A 204 9.19 13.10 -15.19
N PHE A 205 10.51 13.20 -15.09
CA PHE A 205 11.37 13.92 -16.03
C PHE A 205 12.72 13.21 -16.09
N ARG A 206 13.26 12.98 -17.29
CA ARG A 206 14.64 12.51 -17.49
C ARG A 206 15.24 13.11 -18.75
N SER A 207 16.56 13.34 -18.73
CA SER A 207 17.33 13.81 -19.87
C SER A 207 18.69 13.12 -19.93
N GLY A 208 19.22 12.94 -21.14
CA GLY A 208 20.59 12.46 -21.36
C GLY A 208 21.68 13.48 -21.03
N ALA A 209 21.34 14.76 -20.84
CA ALA A 209 22.30 15.82 -20.50
C ALA A 209 22.55 15.91 -18.98
N ALA A 210 23.79 16.25 -18.58
CA ALA A 210 24.18 16.33 -17.17
C ALA A 210 23.48 17.45 -16.36
N HIS A 211 23.09 18.55 -17.02
CA HIS A 211 22.35 19.68 -16.41
C HIS A 211 21.17 20.05 -17.30
N PRO A 212 20.08 19.28 -17.26
CA PRO A 212 19.02 19.46 -18.23
C PRO A 212 18.20 20.70 -17.91
N PRO A 213 17.90 21.55 -18.92
CA PRO A 213 17.00 22.67 -18.73
C PRO A 213 15.59 22.12 -18.47
N GLN A 214 15.05 22.44 -17.29
CA GLN A 214 13.71 22.04 -16.88
C GLN A 214 12.80 23.25 -16.90
N ALA A 215 11.71 23.17 -17.66
CA ALA A 215 10.68 24.20 -17.62
C ALA A 215 9.99 24.27 -16.24
N PHE A 216 9.85 23.11 -15.57
CA PHE A 216 9.07 22.92 -14.34
C PHE A 216 9.64 21.73 -13.53
N PRO A 217 9.74 21.77 -12.19
CA PRO A 217 10.17 20.63 -11.39
C PRO A 217 9.17 19.46 -11.41
N VAL A 218 9.67 18.25 -11.12
CA VAL A 218 8.84 17.08 -10.82
C VAL A 218 8.00 17.36 -9.55
N GLY A 219 6.73 16.96 -9.58
CA GLY A 219 5.74 17.24 -8.53
C GLY A 219 4.92 18.52 -8.75
N GLU A 220 5.30 19.39 -9.70
CA GLU A 220 4.51 20.59 -10.01
C GLU A 220 3.16 20.21 -10.63
N VAL A 221 2.08 20.79 -10.08
CA VAL A 221 0.71 20.66 -10.58
C VAL A 221 0.35 21.91 -11.37
N ARG A 222 0.02 21.75 -12.66
CA ARG A 222 -0.27 22.88 -13.55
C ARG A 222 -1.45 22.61 -14.46
N ARG A 223 -2.08 23.70 -14.91
CA ARG A 223 -3.10 23.66 -15.96
C ARG A 223 -2.42 23.93 -17.29
N LEU A 224 -2.59 23.03 -18.26
CA LEU A 224 -1.97 23.21 -19.57
C LEU A 224 -2.60 24.39 -20.30
N PRO A 225 -1.79 25.34 -20.79
CA PRO A 225 -2.31 26.44 -21.57
C PRO A 225 -2.77 25.92 -22.94
N ALA A 226 -3.80 26.56 -23.51
CA ALA A 226 -4.42 26.16 -24.76
C ALA A 226 -4.52 27.37 -25.71
N PRO A 227 -4.42 27.18 -27.03
CA PRO A 227 -4.23 25.91 -27.73
C PRO A 227 -2.75 25.50 -27.85
N THR A 228 -2.40 24.28 -27.49
CA THR A 228 -1.06 23.69 -27.68
C THR A 228 -1.15 22.26 -28.25
N PRO A 229 -0.07 21.71 -28.85
CA PRO A 229 -0.06 20.31 -29.28
C PRO A 229 -0.39 19.33 -28.16
N PHE A 230 -0.05 19.66 -26.91
CA PHE A 230 -0.37 18.88 -25.71
C PHE A 230 -1.87 18.83 -25.46
N THR A 231 -2.54 19.97 -25.41
CA THR A 231 -4.01 20.03 -25.20
C THR A 231 -4.76 19.41 -26.36
N GLN A 232 -4.25 19.54 -27.59
CA GLN A 232 -4.82 18.90 -28.77
C GLN A 232 -4.68 17.37 -28.72
N ALA A 233 -3.55 16.83 -28.26
CA ALA A 233 -3.35 15.39 -28.06
C ALA A 233 -4.29 14.79 -27.02
N LEU A 234 -4.53 15.52 -25.93
CA LEU A 234 -5.48 15.11 -24.91
C LEU A 234 -6.96 15.25 -25.34
N SER A 235 -7.25 16.11 -26.32
CA SER A 235 -8.62 16.34 -26.79
C SER A 235 -9.11 15.25 -27.74
N ASP A 236 -8.27 14.78 -28.67
CA ASP A 236 -8.64 13.79 -29.68
C ASP A 236 -7.98 12.42 -29.50
N LEU A 237 -7.16 12.27 -28.45
CA LEU A 237 -6.40 11.06 -28.12
C LEU A 237 -5.46 10.57 -29.23
N ARG A 238 -4.94 11.48 -30.06
CA ARG A 238 -4.01 11.14 -31.15
C ARG A 238 -2.56 11.54 -30.85
N PRO A 239 -1.57 10.67 -31.14
CA PRO A 239 -0.16 11.03 -31.04
C PRO A 239 0.20 12.08 -32.09
N ARG A 240 1.10 13.00 -31.76
CA ARG A 240 1.54 14.08 -32.65
C ARG A 240 3.06 14.18 -32.67
N VAL A 241 3.64 14.12 -33.87
CA VAL A 241 5.04 14.48 -34.12
C VAL A 241 5.06 15.93 -34.59
N VAL A 242 5.73 16.79 -33.82
CA VAL A 242 5.75 18.25 -34.01
C VAL A 242 7.20 18.69 -34.25
N PRO A 243 7.54 19.17 -35.46
CA PRO A 243 8.82 19.84 -35.70
C PRO A 243 8.91 21.14 -34.89
N LEU A 244 9.99 21.31 -34.13
CA LEU A 244 10.21 22.46 -33.25
C LEU A 244 10.91 23.58 -34.01
N ARG A 245 10.14 24.25 -34.88
CA ARG A 245 10.63 25.40 -35.67
C ARG A 245 10.44 26.71 -34.91
N PRO A 246 11.41 27.63 -34.96
CA PRO A 246 11.22 28.99 -34.43
C PRO A 246 9.95 29.64 -35.01
N GLY A 247 9.15 30.29 -34.15
CA GLY A 247 7.95 31.02 -34.55
C GLY A 247 6.67 30.17 -34.67
N ALA A 248 6.64 28.94 -34.15
CA ALA A 248 5.41 28.15 -34.12
C ALA A 248 4.32 28.86 -33.28
N PRO A 249 3.05 28.97 -33.74
CA PRO A 249 2.01 29.77 -33.08
C PRO A 249 1.71 29.41 -31.62
N TRP A 250 2.00 28.17 -31.21
CA TRP A 250 1.75 27.67 -29.86
C TRP A 250 2.91 27.95 -28.88
N MET A 251 4.12 28.29 -29.36
CA MET A 251 5.28 28.52 -28.49
C MET A 251 5.09 29.72 -27.54
N PRO A 252 4.54 30.88 -27.98
CA PRO A 252 4.26 32.00 -27.06
C PRO A 252 3.23 31.69 -25.96
N VAL A 253 2.46 30.60 -26.10
CA VAL A 253 1.42 30.18 -25.16
C VAL A 253 2.01 29.48 -23.91
N ASP A 254 3.20 28.89 -24.03
CA ASP A 254 3.95 28.30 -22.89
C ASP A 254 5.45 28.72 -22.99
N PRO A 255 5.79 29.95 -22.55
CA PRO A 255 7.15 30.50 -22.69
C PRO A 255 8.21 29.69 -21.95
N ALA A 256 7.90 29.19 -20.74
CA ALA A 256 8.85 28.42 -19.94
C ALA A 256 9.20 27.08 -20.61
N ARG A 257 8.21 26.40 -21.22
CA ARG A 257 8.46 25.18 -21.99
C ARG A 257 9.27 25.48 -23.26
N THR A 258 8.95 26.58 -23.94
CA THR A 258 9.68 27.03 -25.14
C THR A 258 11.15 27.30 -24.83
N GLU A 259 11.45 28.00 -23.73
CA GLU A 259 12.81 28.29 -23.29
C GLU A 259 13.59 27.00 -22.99
N ALA A 260 12.97 26.04 -22.29
CA ALA A 260 13.60 24.76 -21.99
C ALA A 260 13.93 23.98 -23.27
N MET A 261 13.01 23.97 -24.26
CA MET A 261 13.23 23.31 -25.55
C MET A 261 14.36 23.93 -26.37
N HIS A 262 14.50 25.26 -26.33
CA HIS A 262 15.60 25.96 -26.98
C HIS A 262 16.93 25.67 -26.28
N SER A 263 16.95 25.73 -24.96
CA SER A 263 18.14 25.43 -24.14
C SER A 263 18.63 23.99 -24.34
N SER A 264 17.73 23.03 -24.59
CA SER A 264 18.08 21.64 -24.88
C SER A 264 18.40 21.37 -26.35
N SER A 265 18.38 22.38 -27.22
CA SER A 265 18.54 22.20 -28.68
C SER A 265 17.60 21.14 -29.27
N SER A 266 16.37 21.06 -28.75
CA SER A 266 15.39 20.09 -29.20
C SER A 266 14.78 20.49 -30.54
N HIS A 267 14.80 19.58 -31.52
CA HIS A 267 14.32 19.84 -32.88
C HIS A 267 13.00 19.12 -33.21
N THR A 268 12.66 18.03 -32.52
CA THR A 268 11.42 17.28 -32.74
C THR A 268 10.78 16.87 -31.42
N LEU A 269 9.46 17.08 -31.31
CA LEU A 269 8.63 16.65 -30.17
C LEU A 269 7.66 15.55 -30.62
N LEU A 270 7.56 14.47 -29.86
CA LEU A 270 6.49 13.48 -29.95
C LEU A 270 5.63 13.55 -28.69
N VAL A 271 4.37 13.93 -28.86
CA VAL A 271 3.37 13.93 -27.78
C VAL A 271 2.46 12.73 -27.93
N VAL A 272 2.31 11.94 -26.88
CA VAL A 272 1.44 10.76 -26.85
C VAL A 272 0.52 10.84 -25.64
N PRO A 273 -0.81 10.78 -25.81
CA PRO A 273 -1.73 10.74 -24.67
C PRO A 273 -1.63 9.40 -23.94
N LEU A 274 -1.67 9.45 -22.61
CA LEU A 274 -1.88 8.28 -21.76
C LEU A 274 -3.39 8.18 -21.53
N ALA A 275 -4.04 7.24 -22.21
CA ALA A 275 -5.47 7.05 -22.11
C ALA A 275 -5.84 5.57 -22.13
N LEU A 276 -6.93 5.22 -21.46
CA LEU A 276 -7.57 3.92 -21.54
C LEU A 276 -9.00 4.13 -22.01
N ARG A 277 -9.32 3.58 -23.19
CA ARG A 277 -10.60 3.85 -23.87
C ARG A 277 -10.77 5.37 -24.05
N ASP A 278 -11.85 5.94 -23.53
CA ASP A 278 -12.14 7.37 -23.60
C ASP A 278 -11.65 8.16 -22.37
N ALA A 279 -10.93 7.52 -21.44
CA ALA A 279 -10.52 8.14 -20.18
C ALA A 279 -9.07 8.60 -20.22
N VAL A 280 -8.83 9.88 -19.89
CA VAL A 280 -7.51 10.50 -19.98
C VAL A 280 -6.77 10.41 -18.66
N LEU A 281 -5.67 9.65 -18.64
CA LEU A 281 -4.80 9.50 -17.47
C LEU A 281 -3.68 10.54 -17.47
N GLY A 282 -3.23 10.99 -18.63
CA GLY A 282 -2.10 11.93 -18.73
C GLY A 282 -1.54 12.05 -20.14
N LEU A 283 -0.27 12.42 -20.24
CA LEU A 283 0.48 12.51 -21.49
C LEU A 283 1.97 12.21 -21.28
N VAL A 284 2.60 11.72 -22.33
CA VAL A 284 4.05 11.58 -22.46
C VAL A 284 4.53 12.58 -23.52
N SER A 285 5.57 13.34 -23.20
CA SER A 285 6.26 14.23 -24.12
C SER A 285 7.71 13.77 -24.28
N LEU A 286 8.09 13.45 -25.51
CA LEU A 286 9.42 12.96 -25.87
C LEU A 286 10.09 13.93 -26.84
N TYR A 287 11.35 14.27 -26.58
CA TYR A 287 12.09 15.24 -27.38
C TYR A 287 13.34 14.59 -27.97
N ARG A 288 13.60 14.91 -29.24
CA ARG A 288 14.88 14.65 -29.92
C ARG A 288 15.70 15.93 -29.99
N ALA A 289 16.98 15.84 -29.68
CA ALA A 289 17.93 16.94 -29.59
C ALA A 289 19.30 16.57 -30.17
N GLY A 290 20.10 17.59 -30.49
CA GLY A 290 21.48 17.40 -30.97
C GLY A 290 21.54 16.64 -32.29
N GLU A 291 22.26 15.51 -32.30
CA GLU A 291 22.45 14.69 -33.50
C GLU A 291 21.45 13.52 -33.65
N SER A 292 20.56 13.34 -32.67
CA SER A 292 19.59 12.25 -32.68
C SER A 292 18.60 12.39 -33.87
N PRO A 293 18.26 11.30 -34.57
CA PRO A 293 17.35 11.38 -35.72
C PRO A 293 15.94 11.82 -35.29
N PRO A 294 15.18 12.51 -36.17
CA PRO A 294 13.78 12.84 -35.88
C PRO A 294 12.93 11.57 -35.80
N PHE A 295 11.85 11.62 -35.00
CA PHE A 295 10.92 10.50 -34.86
C PHE A 295 10.26 10.12 -36.20
N ASP A 296 10.33 8.84 -36.54
CA ASP A 296 9.66 8.29 -37.72
C ASP A 296 8.28 7.66 -37.39
N SER A 297 7.64 7.02 -38.38
CA SER A 297 6.35 6.35 -38.18
C SER A 297 6.42 5.14 -37.26
N GLY A 298 7.54 4.40 -37.27
CA GLY A 298 7.77 3.26 -36.40
C GLY A 298 7.95 3.69 -34.96
N ASP A 299 8.67 4.79 -34.73
CA ASP A 299 8.82 5.39 -33.40
C ASP A 299 7.49 5.89 -32.85
N ARG A 300 6.66 6.52 -33.71
CA ARG A 300 5.31 6.92 -33.32
C ARG A 300 4.46 5.72 -32.91
N GLN A 301 4.53 4.61 -33.65
CA GLN A 301 3.77 3.39 -33.33
C GLN A 301 4.25 2.75 -32.02
N LEU A 302 5.57 2.65 -31.83
CA LEU A 302 6.15 2.16 -30.59
C LEU A 302 5.71 3.04 -29.41
N ALA A 303 5.81 4.36 -29.52
CA ALA A 303 5.43 5.26 -28.43
C ALA A 303 3.96 5.12 -28.02
N VAL A 304 3.05 4.83 -28.97
CA VAL A 304 1.64 4.51 -28.66
C VAL A 304 1.53 3.21 -27.87
N GLU A 305 2.28 2.17 -28.23
CA GLU A 305 2.31 0.90 -27.50
C GLU A 305 2.85 1.08 -26.08
N LEU A 306 3.95 1.83 -25.91
CA LEU A 306 4.55 2.12 -24.61
C LEU A 306 3.60 2.98 -23.74
N ALA A 307 2.92 3.95 -24.34
CA ALA A 307 1.92 4.77 -23.67
C ALA A 307 0.72 3.93 -23.22
N ALA A 308 0.25 2.98 -24.03
CA ALA A 308 -0.84 2.08 -23.66
C ALA A 308 -0.46 1.17 -22.48
N HIS A 309 0.74 0.58 -22.48
CA HIS A 309 1.26 -0.21 -21.35
C HIS A 309 1.37 0.63 -20.07
N THR A 310 1.92 1.83 -20.18
CA THR A 310 2.08 2.77 -19.04
C THR A 310 0.73 3.23 -18.50
N ALA A 311 -0.24 3.50 -19.39
CA ALA A 311 -1.59 3.86 -19.03
C ALA A 311 -2.29 2.75 -18.22
N LEU A 312 -2.10 1.48 -18.58
CA LEU A 312 -2.57 0.34 -17.77
C LEU A 312 -1.93 0.30 -16.39
N GLY A 313 -0.61 0.52 -16.28
CA GLY A 313 0.08 0.59 -14.99
C GLY A 313 -0.44 1.71 -14.10
N ILE A 314 -0.63 2.92 -14.65
CA ILE A 314 -1.18 4.07 -13.94
C ILE A 314 -2.63 3.81 -13.48
N ASP A 315 -3.49 3.20 -14.32
CA ASP A 315 -4.86 2.87 -13.92
C ASP A 315 -4.92 1.80 -12.83
N ASN A 316 -4.04 0.80 -12.88
CA ASN A 316 -3.92 -0.20 -11.82
C ASN A 316 -3.52 0.45 -10.49
N ALA A 317 -2.51 1.32 -10.52
CA ALA A 317 -2.08 2.08 -9.35
C ALA A 317 -3.19 2.99 -8.80
N ARG A 318 -3.91 3.70 -9.67
CA ARG A 318 -5.08 4.52 -9.33
C ARG A 318 -6.16 3.71 -8.62
N ARG A 319 -6.55 2.56 -9.18
CA ARG A 319 -7.58 1.69 -8.58
C ARG A 319 -7.17 1.18 -7.21
N PHE A 320 -5.90 0.81 -7.06
CA PHE A 320 -5.33 0.41 -5.78
C PHE A 320 -5.41 1.55 -4.75
N ILE A 321 -4.96 2.76 -5.09
CA ILE A 321 -5.05 3.95 -4.24
C ILE A 321 -6.51 4.22 -3.84
N ARG A 322 -7.45 4.11 -4.79
CA ARG A 322 -8.88 4.31 -4.55
C ARG A 322 -9.44 3.32 -3.55
N GLU A 323 -9.22 2.04 -3.78
CA GLU A 323 -9.68 0.95 -2.91
C GLU A 323 -9.12 1.12 -1.51
N HIS A 324 -7.82 1.38 -1.40
CA HIS A 324 -7.14 1.59 -0.13
C HIS A 324 -7.68 2.82 0.61
N THR A 325 -7.89 3.93 -0.10
CA THR A 325 -8.44 5.18 0.46
C THR A 325 -9.87 4.99 0.97
N ILE A 326 -10.71 4.25 0.23
CA ILE A 326 -12.08 3.92 0.66
C ILE A 326 -12.04 3.06 1.93
N ALA A 327 -11.26 1.99 1.93
CA ALA A 327 -11.15 1.07 3.06
C ALA A 327 -10.65 1.78 4.32
N ALA A 328 -9.56 2.56 4.21
CA ALA A 328 -9.02 3.35 5.31
C ALA A 328 -10.00 4.42 5.81
N THR A 329 -10.86 4.96 4.95
CA THR A 329 -11.90 5.92 5.36
C THR A 329 -13.02 5.24 6.14
N VAL A 330 -13.49 4.08 5.69
CA VAL A 330 -14.50 3.29 6.40
C VAL A 330 -13.98 2.84 7.77
N GLN A 331 -12.76 2.30 7.83
CA GLN A 331 -12.13 1.89 9.09
C GLN A 331 -12.02 3.06 10.08
N ARG A 332 -11.51 4.22 9.66
CA ARG A 332 -11.41 5.42 10.52
C ARG A 332 -12.76 5.91 11.04
N GLN A 333 -13.85 5.65 10.33
CA GLN A 333 -15.20 5.98 10.80
C GLN A 333 -15.76 4.94 11.78
N LEU A 334 -15.36 3.68 11.63
CA LEU A 334 -15.78 2.57 12.49
C LEU A 334 -14.95 2.44 13.77
N LEU A 335 -13.72 2.95 13.82
CA LEU A 335 -12.88 2.90 15.03
C LEU A 335 -13.21 4.03 16.02
N PRO A 336 -13.01 3.82 17.33
CA PRO A 336 -13.10 4.87 18.33
C PRO A 336 -12.14 6.03 18.01
N ARG A 337 -12.64 7.27 17.95
CA ARG A 337 -11.81 8.46 17.68
C ARG A 337 -10.98 8.90 18.87
N ARG A 338 -11.46 8.60 20.09
CA ARG A 338 -10.80 8.91 21.36
C ARG A 338 -11.07 7.76 22.34
N PRO A 339 -10.09 7.41 23.18
CA PRO A 339 -10.33 6.51 24.28
C PRO A 339 -11.39 7.09 25.22
N GLU A 340 -12.33 6.26 25.67
CA GLU A 340 -13.25 6.65 26.74
C GLU A 340 -12.43 6.95 28.00
N ALA A 341 -12.72 8.05 28.69
CA ALA A 341 -12.04 8.36 29.94
C ALA A 341 -12.58 7.43 31.03
N HIS A 342 -11.71 6.57 31.58
CA HIS A 342 -12.06 5.68 32.69
C HIS A 342 -11.31 6.10 33.95
N THR A 343 -12.00 6.09 35.10
CA THR A 343 -11.46 6.59 36.38
C THR A 343 -10.19 5.86 36.83
N SER A 344 -10.11 4.56 36.57
CA SER A 344 -9.01 3.68 36.98
C SER A 344 -8.15 3.14 35.84
N LEU A 345 -8.39 3.59 34.59
CA LEU A 345 -7.67 3.10 33.42
C LEU A 345 -7.46 4.22 32.41
N GLU A 346 -6.19 4.58 32.18
CA GLU A 346 -5.82 5.48 31.08
C GLU A 346 -5.54 4.64 29.84
N THR A 347 -6.17 4.95 28.72
CA THR A 347 -6.02 4.20 27.47
C THR A 347 -5.51 5.10 26.36
N SER A 348 -4.67 4.55 25.48
CA SER A 348 -4.20 5.21 24.27
C SER A 348 -4.12 4.17 23.16
N TYR A 349 -4.44 4.62 21.95
CA TYR A 349 -4.49 3.77 20.77
C TYR A 349 -3.37 4.13 19.81
N LEU A 350 -2.74 3.10 19.25
CA LEU A 350 -1.70 3.22 18.23
C LEU A 350 -2.08 2.34 17.05
N SER A 351 -1.92 2.88 15.84
CA SER A 351 -1.93 2.11 14.59
C SER A 351 -0.52 2.25 14.02
N VAL A 352 0.21 1.13 13.95
CA VAL A 352 1.65 1.13 13.67
C VAL A 352 1.94 1.69 12.27
N THR A 353 1.14 1.31 11.28
CA THR A 353 0.95 1.97 9.98
C THR A 353 -0.48 1.71 9.51
N GLY A 354 -1.04 2.60 8.67
CA GLY A 354 -2.48 2.66 8.43
C GLY A 354 -3.02 1.76 7.31
N ALA A 355 -2.64 0.49 7.20
CA ALA A 355 -2.95 -0.31 5.99
C ALA A 355 -3.75 -1.62 6.17
N ASP A 356 -4.05 -2.13 7.37
CA ASP A 356 -4.99 -3.27 7.54
C ASP A 356 -6.37 -2.76 7.98
N PRO A 357 -7.33 -2.61 7.03
CA PRO A 357 -8.70 -2.24 7.33
C PRO A 357 -9.43 -3.22 8.25
N GLY A 358 -8.92 -4.45 8.43
CA GLY A 358 -9.50 -5.49 9.29
C GLY A 358 -9.15 -5.35 10.79
N ALA A 359 -8.11 -4.63 11.15
CA ALA A 359 -7.66 -4.50 12.53
C ALA A 359 -8.51 -3.49 13.33
N TRP A 360 -8.82 -3.81 14.60
CA TRP A 360 -9.58 -2.91 15.47
C TRP A 360 -9.19 -2.97 16.94
N TYR A 361 -9.57 -1.91 17.64
CA TYR A 361 -9.48 -1.77 19.07
C TYR A 361 -10.77 -1.13 19.63
N ASP A 362 -11.10 -1.43 20.89
CA ASP A 362 -12.13 -0.72 21.64
C ASP A 362 -11.81 -0.74 23.15
N SER A 363 -12.28 0.27 23.88
CA SER A 363 -12.36 0.23 25.34
C SER A 363 -13.79 0.54 25.77
N ILE A 364 -14.40 -0.37 26.52
CA ILE A 364 -15.81 -0.33 26.87
C ILE A 364 -15.91 -0.27 28.39
N ALA A 365 -16.50 0.80 28.90
CA ALA A 365 -16.78 0.90 30.33
C ALA A 365 -17.93 -0.05 30.72
N LEU A 366 -17.66 -0.96 31.65
CA LEU A 366 -18.63 -1.92 32.19
C LEU A 366 -19.19 -1.43 33.53
N SER A 367 -20.06 -2.24 34.15
CA SER A 367 -20.59 -1.93 35.48
C SER A 367 -19.54 -2.09 36.57
N GLY A 368 -19.66 -1.29 37.64
CA GLY A 368 -18.78 -1.39 38.81
C GLY A 368 -17.34 -0.92 38.55
N ALA A 369 -17.19 0.17 37.79
CA ALA A 369 -15.90 0.77 37.41
C ALA A 369 -14.95 -0.14 36.61
N ARG A 370 -15.42 -1.30 36.15
CA ARG A 370 -14.64 -2.23 35.32
C ARG A 370 -14.52 -1.71 33.89
N THR A 371 -13.48 -2.13 33.18
CA THR A 371 -13.26 -1.73 31.79
C THR A 371 -12.89 -2.95 30.95
N ALA A 372 -13.62 -3.17 29.86
CA ALA A 372 -13.23 -4.13 28.84
C ALA A 372 -12.28 -3.49 27.83
N LEU A 373 -11.23 -4.20 27.48
CA LEU A 373 -10.27 -3.91 26.43
C LEU A 373 -10.43 -4.96 25.34
N VAL A 374 -10.55 -4.50 24.10
CA VAL A 374 -10.81 -5.36 22.95
C VAL A 374 -9.79 -5.05 21.88
N VAL A 375 -9.11 -6.08 21.37
CA VAL A 375 -8.27 -5.96 20.18
C VAL A 375 -8.56 -7.13 19.26
N GLY A 376 -8.64 -6.90 17.97
CA GLY A 376 -8.80 -7.99 17.01
C GLY A 376 -8.36 -7.65 15.61
N ASN A 377 -8.33 -8.67 14.75
CA ASN A 377 -8.10 -8.52 13.33
C ASN A 377 -8.97 -9.48 12.52
N VAL A 378 -9.56 -8.98 11.43
CA VAL A 378 -10.34 -9.79 10.47
C VAL A 378 -9.46 -10.13 9.28
N SER A 379 -9.45 -11.41 8.90
CA SER A 379 -8.74 -11.84 7.69
C SER A 379 -9.37 -11.29 6.42
N GLY A 380 -8.53 -10.97 5.43
CA GLY A 380 -8.94 -10.38 4.17
C GLY A 380 -8.23 -9.05 3.92
N ARG A 381 -8.75 -8.25 2.98
CA ARG A 381 -8.18 -6.96 2.61
C ARG A 381 -9.25 -5.97 2.19
N GLY A 382 -8.89 -4.70 2.20
CA GLY A 382 -9.70 -3.62 1.65
C GLY A 382 -11.03 -3.41 2.40
N LEU A 383 -12.04 -2.96 1.65
CA LEU A 383 -13.32 -2.53 2.20
C LEU A 383 -14.07 -3.64 2.96
N ASN A 384 -13.94 -4.90 2.51
CA ASN A 384 -14.68 -6.02 3.09
C ASN A 384 -14.18 -6.40 4.49
N ALA A 385 -12.87 -6.33 4.72
CA ALA A 385 -12.28 -6.53 6.05
C ALA A 385 -12.77 -5.44 7.02
N ALA A 386 -12.79 -4.17 6.60
CA ALA A 386 -13.33 -3.06 7.40
C ALA A 386 -14.82 -3.23 7.73
N ALA A 387 -15.63 -3.71 6.78
CA ALA A 387 -17.06 -3.93 6.99
C ALA A 387 -17.32 -5.03 8.02
N THR A 388 -16.67 -6.20 7.87
CA THR A 388 -16.79 -7.31 8.82
C THR A 388 -16.26 -6.91 10.20
N MET A 389 -15.13 -6.19 10.26
CA MET A 389 -14.60 -5.65 11.51
C MET A 389 -15.64 -4.77 12.22
N GLY A 390 -16.30 -3.86 11.49
CA GLY A 390 -17.36 -3.00 12.03
C GLY A 390 -18.55 -3.78 12.60
N GLN A 391 -18.95 -4.87 11.93
CA GLN A 391 -20.00 -5.77 12.40
C GLN A 391 -19.58 -6.46 13.70
N LEU A 392 -18.41 -7.12 13.72
CA LEU A 392 -17.90 -7.81 14.91
C LEU A 392 -17.71 -6.86 16.10
N ARG A 393 -17.15 -5.66 15.88
CA ARG A 393 -17.01 -4.63 16.92
C ARG A 393 -18.37 -4.22 17.50
N THR A 394 -19.39 -4.05 16.65
CA THR A 394 -20.75 -3.69 17.09
C THR A 394 -21.37 -4.80 17.93
N VAL A 395 -21.16 -6.05 17.54
CA VAL A 395 -21.60 -7.24 18.30
C VAL A 395 -20.90 -7.27 19.66
N VAL A 396 -19.57 -7.10 19.72
CA VAL A 396 -18.82 -7.04 20.98
C VAL A 396 -19.37 -5.96 21.91
N ARG A 397 -19.61 -4.73 21.40
CA ARG A 397 -20.16 -3.64 22.21
C ARG A 397 -21.57 -3.95 22.71
N SER A 398 -22.38 -4.64 21.92
CA SER A 398 -23.73 -5.06 22.31
C SER A 398 -23.70 -6.18 23.36
N LEU A 399 -22.81 -7.16 23.20
CA LEU A 399 -22.63 -8.27 24.15
C LEU A 399 -22.02 -7.79 25.48
N ALA A 400 -21.08 -6.85 25.43
CA ALA A 400 -20.46 -6.26 26.63
C ALA A 400 -21.49 -5.55 27.52
N ALA A 401 -22.57 -5.00 26.96
CA ALA A 401 -23.65 -4.39 27.74
C ALA A 401 -24.40 -5.37 28.65
N PHE A 402 -24.34 -6.67 28.35
CA PHE A 402 -24.89 -7.74 29.19
C PHE A 402 -23.93 -8.24 30.26
N ASP A 403 -22.73 -7.65 30.37
CA ASP A 403 -21.71 -7.99 31.38
C ASP A 403 -21.33 -9.49 31.38
N LEU A 404 -21.27 -10.08 30.18
CA LEU A 404 -20.90 -11.47 29.96
C LEU A 404 -19.43 -11.72 30.35
N ALA A 405 -19.14 -12.94 30.81
CA ALA A 405 -17.77 -13.40 31.02
C ALA A 405 -17.00 -13.45 29.68
N PRO A 406 -15.66 -13.26 29.67
CA PRO A 406 -14.88 -13.18 28.44
C PRO A 406 -15.00 -14.40 27.51
N ASP A 407 -15.04 -15.60 28.06
CA ASP A 407 -15.26 -16.86 27.33
C ASP A 407 -16.63 -16.92 26.68
N GLU A 408 -17.69 -16.58 27.41
CA GLU A 408 -19.06 -16.58 26.88
C GLU A 408 -19.24 -15.52 25.79
N LEU A 409 -18.65 -14.33 25.96
CA LEU A 409 -18.68 -13.28 24.95
C LEU A 409 -18.00 -13.74 23.66
N LEU A 410 -16.81 -14.34 23.75
CA LEU A 410 -16.11 -14.86 22.57
C LEU A 410 -16.87 -16.02 21.91
N ALA A 411 -17.53 -16.90 22.68
CA ALA A 411 -18.37 -17.95 22.13
C ALA A 411 -19.52 -17.37 21.28
N ARG A 412 -20.26 -16.39 21.79
CA ARG A 412 -21.34 -15.73 21.04
C ARG A 412 -20.83 -14.92 19.84
N LEU A 413 -19.63 -14.33 19.96
CA LEU A 413 -18.97 -13.65 18.84
C LEU A 413 -18.54 -14.65 17.76
N HIS A 414 -18.07 -15.84 18.15
CA HIS A 414 -17.71 -16.92 17.24
C HIS A 414 -18.92 -17.42 16.45
N ASP A 415 -20.07 -17.62 17.12
CA ASP A 415 -21.33 -17.97 16.44
C ASP A 415 -21.72 -16.94 15.38
N THR A 416 -21.59 -15.65 15.71
CA THR A 416 -21.85 -14.56 14.76
C THR A 416 -20.88 -14.58 13.58
N ALA A 417 -19.60 -14.87 13.83
CA ALA A 417 -18.60 -15.00 12.77
C ALA A 417 -18.85 -16.22 11.87
N ILE A 418 -19.34 -17.34 12.40
CA ILE A 418 -19.78 -18.50 11.62
C ILE A 418 -20.94 -18.11 10.70
N GLU A 419 -21.94 -17.39 11.21
CA GLU A 419 -23.08 -16.93 10.41
C GLU A 419 -22.61 -16.03 9.25
N LEU A 420 -21.76 -15.05 9.53
CA LEU A 420 -21.18 -14.18 8.49
C LEU A 420 -20.34 -14.96 7.46
N ALA A 421 -19.57 -15.96 7.91
CA ALA A 421 -18.80 -16.84 7.03
C ALA A 421 -19.72 -17.69 6.13
N PHE A 422 -20.83 -18.19 6.68
CA PHE A 422 -21.84 -18.93 5.94
C PHE A 422 -22.54 -18.06 4.90
N GLU A 423 -22.93 -16.84 5.24
CA GLU A 423 -23.50 -15.88 4.28
C GLU A 423 -22.52 -15.60 3.13
N ARG A 424 -21.24 -15.37 3.46
CA ARG A 424 -20.18 -15.13 2.46
C ARG A 424 -20.01 -16.31 1.51
N ALA A 425 -20.01 -17.55 2.01
CA ALA A 425 -19.90 -18.75 1.18
C ALA A 425 -21.09 -18.96 0.22
N ASN A 426 -22.23 -18.31 0.51
CA ASN A 426 -23.46 -18.37 -0.30
C ASN A 426 -23.65 -17.19 -1.24
N LEU A 427 -22.70 -16.24 -1.33
CA LEU A 427 -22.71 -15.15 -2.31
C LEU A 427 -22.75 -15.67 -3.77
N PRO A 428 -23.20 -14.87 -4.76
CA PRO A 428 -23.24 -15.28 -6.16
C PRO A 428 -21.90 -15.83 -6.67
N LEU A 429 -21.92 -16.77 -7.63
CA LEU A 429 -20.70 -17.41 -8.17
C LEU A 429 -19.67 -16.43 -8.75
N GLY A 430 -20.11 -15.26 -9.20
CA GLY A 430 -19.25 -14.20 -9.74
C GLY A 430 -18.65 -13.28 -8.66
N ASP A 431 -19.07 -13.41 -7.41
CA ASP A 431 -18.53 -12.61 -6.31
C ASP A 431 -17.20 -13.20 -5.82
N PRO A 432 -16.09 -12.43 -5.86
CA PRO A 432 -14.79 -12.92 -5.41
C PRO A 432 -14.77 -13.33 -3.94
N LEU A 433 -15.58 -12.69 -3.09
CA LEU A 433 -15.64 -12.97 -1.66
C LEU A 433 -16.12 -14.38 -1.34
N ARG A 434 -16.89 -15.00 -2.24
CA ARG A 434 -17.40 -16.35 -2.05
C ARG A 434 -16.29 -17.37 -1.79
N ARG A 435 -15.09 -17.14 -2.33
CA ARG A 435 -13.93 -18.05 -2.20
C ARG A 435 -12.98 -17.66 -1.07
N GLU A 436 -13.23 -16.54 -0.41
CA GLU A 436 -12.39 -16.05 0.67
C GLU A 436 -13.01 -16.48 2.01
N ALA A 437 -12.28 -17.27 2.79
CA ALA A 437 -12.71 -17.64 4.13
C ALA A 437 -12.76 -16.39 5.02
N LEU A 438 -13.82 -16.25 5.81
CA LEU A 438 -13.93 -15.22 6.83
C LEU A 438 -13.44 -15.81 8.16
N THR A 439 -12.32 -15.30 8.65
CA THR A 439 -11.82 -15.64 9.99
C THR A 439 -11.39 -14.37 10.72
N ALA A 440 -11.39 -14.40 12.05
CA ALA A 440 -10.87 -13.27 12.82
C ALA A 440 -10.20 -13.72 14.12
N ASN A 441 -9.19 -12.96 14.55
CA ASN A 441 -8.60 -13.07 15.88
C ASN A 441 -9.20 -11.97 16.77
N CYS A 442 -9.38 -12.26 18.05
CA CYS A 442 -9.94 -11.31 19.00
C CYS A 442 -9.48 -11.63 20.42
N VAL A 443 -9.05 -10.63 21.18
CA VAL A 443 -8.89 -10.71 22.63
C VAL A 443 -9.92 -9.81 23.27
N TYR A 444 -10.64 -10.34 24.26
CA TYR A 444 -11.55 -9.60 25.12
C TYR A 444 -11.04 -9.74 26.55
N ALA A 445 -10.64 -8.62 27.16
CA ALA A 445 -10.05 -8.58 28.49
C ALA A 445 -10.80 -7.61 29.38
N VAL A 446 -11.20 -8.02 30.58
CA VAL A 446 -11.90 -7.19 31.57
C VAL A 446 -10.95 -6.88 32.71
N HIS A 447 -10.68 -5.61 32.93
CA HIS A 447 -9.92 -5.11 34.08
C HIS A 447 -10.89 -4.70 35.20
N ASP A 448 -10.70 -5.31 36.38
CA ASP A 448 -11.37 -4.91 37.62
C ASP A 448 -10.41 -4.10 38.51
N PRO A 449 -10.62 -2.77 38.64
CA PRO A 449 -9.72 -1.93 39.41
C PRO A 449 -9.87 -2.09 40.92
N LEU A 450 -10.98 -2.67 41.39
CA LEU A 450 -11.27 -2.88 42.80
C LEU A 450 -10.66 -4.20 43.28
N ALA A 451 -10.66 -5.22 42.42
CA ALA A 451 -9.95 -6.47 42.66
C ALA A 451 -8.46 -6.38 42.31
N GLY A 452 -8.07 -5.47 41.42
CA GLY A 452 -6.70 -5.38 40.90
C GLY A 452 -6.35 -6.55 39.97
N THR A 453 -7.34 -7.11 39.28
CA THR A 453 -7.18 -8.27 38.39
C THR A 453 -7.63 -7.97 36.97
N CYS A 454 -7.12 -8.75 36.02
CA CYS A 454 -7.59 -8.76 34.65
C CYS A 454 -7.94 -10.19 34.25
N VAL A 455 -9.16 -10.38 33.74
CA VAL A 455 -9.65 -11.66 33.22
C VAL A 455 -9.82 -11.52 31.71
N LEU A 456 -9.27 -12.44 30.93
CA LEU A 456 -9.37 -12.39 29.48
C LEU A 456 -9.67 -13.75 28.87
N ALA A 457 -10.12 -13.73 27.62
CA ALA A 457 -10.16 -14.88 26.72
C ALA A 457 -9.66 -14.44 25.34
N THR A 458 -9.09 -15.37 24.56
CA THR A 458 -8.59 -15.09 23.21
C THR A 458 -9.14 -16.07 22.17
N ALA A 459 -9.51 -15.52 21.02
CA ALA A 459 -9.66 -16.23 19.76
C ALA A 459 -8.37 -16.04 18.95
N GLY A 460 -7.62 -17.11 18.77
CA GLY A 460 -6.24 -17.07 18.27
C GLY A 460 -5.22 -16.66 19.35
N ARG A 461 -4.00 -16.31 18.90
CA ARG A 461 -2.81 -16.08 19.76
C ARG A 461 -2.55 -14.60 19.99
N LEU A 462 -3.40 -13.94 20.78
CA LEU A 462 -3.30 -12.51 21.10
C LEU A 462 -3.01 -12.26 22.59
N ALA A 463 -1.94 -12.87 23.12
CA ALA A 463 -1.54 -12.69 24.50
C ALA A 463 -1.09 -11.24 24.77
N PRO A 464 -1.45 -10.63 25.92
CA PRO A 464 -1.00 -9.28 26.24
C PRO A 464 0.44 -9.25 26.75
N VAL A 465 1.09 -8.09 26.60
CA VAL A 465 2.32 -7.77 27.32
C VAL A 465 1.96 -6.95 28.55
N VAL A 466 2.42 -7.38 29.73
CA VAL A 466 2.14 -6.72 31.01
C VAL A 466 3.44 -6.20 31.60
N VAL A 467 3.48 -4.90 31.91
CA VAL A 467 4.59 -4.24 32.60
C VAL A 467 4.12 -3.85 33.99
N ARG A 468 4.62 -4.53 35.02
CA ARG A 468 4.26 -4.25 36.42
C ARG A 468 5.09 -3.10 37.02
N PRO A 469 4.59 -2.41 38.07
CA PRO A 469 5.40 -1.49 38.87
C PRO A 469 6.68 -2.20 39.36
N GLY A 470 7.86 -1.67 39.03
CA GLY A 470 9.13 -2.34 39.31
C GLY A 470 9.81 -3.04 38.11
N HIS A 471 9.26 -2.88 36.90
CA HIS A 471 9.90 -3.13 35.59
C HIS A 471 9.98 -4.58 35.07
N ALA A 472 9.34 -5.56 35.73
CA ALA A 472 9.23 -6.90 35.16
C ALA A 472 8.19 -6.91 34.03
N VAL A 473 8.66 -7.09 32.78
CA VAL A 473 7.81 -7.38 31.62
C VAL A 473 7.44 -8.86 31.68
N THR A 474 6.16 -9.17 31.65
CA THR A 474 5.65 -10.55 31.65
C THR A 474 4.58 -10.72 30.60
N VAL A 475 4.57 -11.87 29.93
CA VAL A 475 3.44 -12.33 29.12
C VAL A 475 2.70 -13.37 29.98
N PRO A 476 1.44 -13.11 30.39
CA PRO A 476 0.69 -14.07 31.18
C PRO A 476 0.37 -15.31 30.34
N ASP A 477 0.33 -16.48 31.00
CA ASP A 477 -0.08 -17.72 30.35
C ASP A 477 -1.55 -17.59 29.90
N THR A 478 -1.73 -17.48 28.59
CA THR A 478 -3.00 -17.13 27.97
C THR A 478 -3.42 -18.27 27.05
N PRO A 479 -4.46 -19.05 27.41
CA PRO A 479 -4.96 -20.13 26.57
C PRO A 479 -5.41 -19.60 25.21
N SER A 480 -4.90 -20.19 24.13
CA SER A 480 -5.35 -19.87 22.77
C SER A 480 -6.65 -20.60 22.46
N GLY A 481 -7.72 -19.87 22.16
CA GLY A 481 -8.93 -20.41 21.54
C GLY A 481 -8.82 -20.51 20.01
N PRO A 482 -9.82 -21.12 19.34
CA PRO A 482 -9.91 -21.14 17.89
C PRO A 482 -10.08 -19.73 17.31
N CYS A 483 -9.78 -19.55 16.02
CA CYS A 483 -10.12 -18.29 15.35
C CYS A 483 -11.65 -18.15 15.24
N LEU A 484 -12.17 -16.93 15.32
CA LEU A 484 -13.59 -16.66 15.06
C LEU A 484 -13.93 -17.06 13.62
N GLY A 485 -15.07 -17.74 13.42
CA GLY A 485 -15.50 -18.22 12.10
C GLY A 485 -14.77 -19.48 11.60
N ALA A 486 -13.81 -20.01 12.38
CA ALA A 486 -13.22 -21.32 12.09
C ALA A 486 -14.25 -22.44 12.34
N THR A 487 -14.06 -23.59 11.67
CA THR A 487 -14.91 -24.78 11.85
C THR A 487 -14.54 -25.62 13.07
N GLU A 488 -13.66 -25.11 13.94
CA GLU A 488 -13.18 -25.81 15.13
C GLU A 488 -14.11 -25.53 16.32
N ASP A 489 -14.76 -26.56 16.86
CA ASP A 489 -15.72 -26.46 17.98
C ASP A 489 -15.05 -26.38 19.37
N ALA A 490 -13.83 -25.83 19.47
CA ALA A 490 -13.11 -25.73 20.75
C ALA A 490 -13.63 -24.55 21.60
N PRO A 491 -13.85 -24.72 22.92
CA PRO A 491 -14.30 -23.63 23.78
C PRO A 491 -13.19 -22.59 24.01
N PHE A 492 -13.59 -21.36 24.29
CA PHE A 492 -12.69 -20.29 24.72
C PHE A 492 -12.41 -20.44 26.22
N ALA A 493 -11.14 -20.61 26.60
CA ALA A 493 -10.75 -20.66 28.01
C ALA A 493 -10.36 -19.26 28.51
N THR A 494 -10.65 -19.00 29.80
CA THR A 494 -10.27 -17.75 30.46
C THR A 494 -8.92 -17.85 31.16
N ALA A 495 -8.20 -16.73 31.21
CA ALA A 495 -7.03 -16.54 32.06
C ALA A 495 -7.27 -15.34 32.98
N GLU A 496 -6.87 -15.47 34.24
CA GLU A 496 -6.91 -14.40 35.24
C GLU A 496 -5.51 -14.13 35.77
N PHE A 497 -5.14 -12.86 35.87
CA PHE A 497 -3.87 -12.44 36.44
C PHE A 497 -3.97 -11.11 37.17
N GLU A 498 -3.10 -10.90 38.15
CA GLU A 498 -3.02 -9.67 38.92
C GLU A 498 -2.40 -8.52 38.11
N VAL A 499 -3.06 -7.37 38.18
CA VAL A 499 -2.68 -6.11 37.54
C VAL A 499 -2.78 -4.98 38.58
N PRO A 500 -1.76 -4.81 39.43
CA PRO A 500 -1.78 -3.76 40.45
C PRO A 500 -1.81 -2.35 39.80
N PRO A 501 -2.23 -1.31 40.54
CA PRO A 501 -2.16 0.08 40.08
C PRO A 501 -0.77 0.47 39.59
N GLY A 502 -0.69 1.23 38.49
CA GLY A 502 0.55 1.63 37.84
C GLY A 502 1.11 0.60 36.84
N SER A 503 0.40 -0.50 36.61
CA SER A 503 0.76 -1.46 35.56
C SER A 503 0.40 -0.92 34.18
N VAL A 504 1.19 -1.29 33.17
CA VAL A 504 0.88 -1.03 31.76
C VAL A 504 0.56 -2.34 31.06
N LEU A 505 -0.59 -2.40 30.40
CA LEU A 505 -1.06 -3.49 29.57
C LEU A 505 -0.93 -3.08 28.10
N VAL A 506 -0.35 -3.94 27.27
CA VAL A 506 -0.26 -3.74 25.82
C VAL A 506 -0.92 -4.91 25.12
N PHE A 507 -1.95 -4.61 24.32
CA PHE A 507 -2.64 -5.57 23.47
C PHE A 507 -2.40 -5.19 22.02
N THR A 508 -2.14 -6.19 21.17
CA THR A 508 -1.89 -6.02 19.73
C THR A 508 -2.73 -7.01 18.94
N SER A 509 -3.14 -6.61 17.74
CA SER A 509 -3.88 -7.44 16.80
C SER A 509 -2.99 -8.41 16.01
N ASP A 510 -1.68 -8.26 16.12
CA ASP A 510 -0.65 -9.09 15.48
C ASP A 510 0.21 -9.80 16.54
N PRO A 511 0.26 -11.16 16.53
CA PRO A 511 1.11 -11.94 17.44
C PRO A 511 2.62 -11.65 17.30
N LEU A 512 3.12 -11.33 16.10
CA LEU A 512 4.54 -11.03 15.87
C LEU A 512 4.96 -9.76 16.61
N VAL A 513 4.05 -8.78 16.70
CA VAL A 513 4.26 -7.57 17.51
C VAL A 513 4.30 -7.93 18.99
N THR A 514 3.45 -8.84 19.47
CA THR A 514 3.50 -9.31 20.87
C THR A 514 4.86 -9.96 21.17
N GLU A 515 5.28 -10.90 20.33
CA GLU A 515 6.55 -11.62 20.48
C GLU A 515 7.74 -10.65 20.49
N TYR A 516 7.76 -9.70 19.55
CA TYR A 516 8.80 -8.68 19.50
C TYR A 516 8.80 -7.79 20.75
N LEU A 517 7.65 -7.33 21.23
CA LEU A 517 7.57 -6.50 22.45
C LEU A 517 7.96 -7.26 23.71
N ALA A 518 7.68 -8.56 23.77
CA ALA A 518 8.09 -9.44 24.87
C ALA A 518 9.62 -9.65 24.88
N GLU A 519 10.22 -9.92 23.71
CA GLU A 519 11.65 -10.17 23.55
C GLU A 519 12.50 -8.90 23.61
N SER A 520 12.08 -7.82 22.94
CA SER A 520 12.72 -6.49 22.92
C SER A 520 12.52 -5.71 24.24
N SER A 521 12.08 -6.41 25.29
CA SER A 521 11.90 -5.86 26.63
C SER A 521 13.14 -5.20 27.22
N ALA A 522 14.33 -5.35 26.63
CA ALA A 522 15.51 -4.55 26.98
C ALA A 522 15.35 -3.04 26.70
N GLN A 523 14.68 -2.64 25.61
CA GLN A 523 14.41 -1.23 25.27
C GLN A 523 13.21 -0.68 26.06
N LEU A 524 12.20 -1.53 26.31
CA LEU A 524 11.09 -1.21 27.22
C LEU A 524 11.52 -1.13 28.70
N ARG A 525 12.63 -1.78 29.10
CA ARG A 525 13.23 -1.63 30.44
C ARG A 525 14.08 -0.35 30.59
N ALA A 526 14.54 0.24 29.48
CA ALA A 526 15.57 1.29 29.50
C ALA A 526 15.05 2.71 29.79
N ALA A 527 13.73 2.95 29.74
CA ALA A 527 13.18 4.25 30.15
C ALA A 527 12.66 4.15 31.59
N PRO A 528 13.33 4.73 32.60
CA PRO A 528 12.96 4.62 34.03
C PRO A 528 11.65 5.34 34.42
N ASP A 529 10.81 5.72 33.45
CA ASP A 529 9.75 6.74 33.60
C ASP A 529 8.38 6.28 33.02
N TYR A 530 8.19 4.98 32.74
CA TYR A 530 6.92 4.46 32.18
C TYR A 530 5.70 4.77 33.06
N ALA A 531 5.88 4.87 34.37
CA ALA A 531 4.80 5.14 35.31
C ALA A 531 4.32 6.60 35.26
N GLU A 532 5.20 7.56 35.00
CA GLU A 532 4.89 9.00 35.06
C GLU A 532 4.79 9.67 33.68
N ARG A 533 5.37 9.09 32.63
CA ARG A 533 5.27 9.62 31.26
C ARG A 533 3.84 9.66 30.74
N PRO A 534 3.46 10.66 29.93
CA PRO A 534 2.20 10.64 29.19
C PRO A 534 2.06 9.35 28.36
N LEU A 535 0.86 8.76 28.34
CA LEU A 535 0.63 7.51 27.63
C LEU A 535 0.87 7.61 26.12
N ARG A 536 0.74 8.81 25.56
CA ARG A 536 1.04 9.11 24.16
C ARG A 536 2.53 8.99 23.83
N ASP A 537 3.41 9.50 24.70
CA ASP A 537 4.86 9.40 24.50
C ASP A 537 5.32 7.93 24.56
N LEU A 538 4.60 7.11 25.33
CA LEU A 538 4.77 5.66 25.35
C LEU A 538 4.32 5.01 24.03
N CYS A 539 3.18 5.40 23.47
CA CYS A 539 2.77 4.95 22.13
C CYS A 539 3.83 5.30 21.08
N ASP A 540 4.34 6.54 21.10
CA ASP A 540 5.37 6.98 20.16
C ASP A 540 6.68 6.19 20.35
N ALA A 541 7.09 5.94 21.59
CA ALA A 541 8.29 5.13 21.88
C ALA A 541 8.14 3.67 21.39
N VAL A 542 6.96 3.06 21.54
CA VAL A 542 6.67 1.73 20.99
C VAL A 542 6.70 1.76 19.47
N ALA A 543 6.08 2.77 18.84
CA ALA A 543 6.07 2.92 17.39
C ALA A 543 7.49 3.05 16.81
N TYR A 544 8.36 3.87 17.43
CA TYR A 544 9.75 4.04 16.99
C TYR A 544 10.66 2.84 17.25
N ALA A 545 10.29 1.96 18.18
CA ALA A 545 11.05 0.75 18.48
C ALA A 545 10.75 -0.40 17.51
N LEU A 546 9.61 -0.35 16.78
CA LEU A 546 9.23 -1.40 15.85
C LEU A 546 10.11 -1.33 14.57
N PRO A 547 10.74 -2.44 14.14
CA PRO A 547 11.56 -2.47 12.94
C PRO A 547 10.73 -2.28 11.67
N ASP A 548 11.30 -1.55 10.70
CA ASP A 548 10.79 -1.53 9.33
C ASP A 548 10.77 -2.96 8.75
N GLY A 549 9.63 -3.40 8.24
CA GLY A 549 9.50 -4.71 7.58
C GLY A 549 9.18 -5.90 8.49
N LEU A 550 8.84 -5.70 9.77
CA LEU A 550 8.42 -6.77 10.68
C LEU A 550 7.10 -7.49 10.28
N GLY A 551 6.50 -7.15 9.13
CA GLY A 551 5.12 -7.51 8.79
C GLY A 551 4.06 -6.80 9.65
N ALA A 552 4.49 -6.19 10.76
CA ALA A 552 3.73 -5.39 11.72
C ALA A 552 3.19 -4.06 11.19
N GLY A 553 3.27 -3.84 9.88
CA GLY A 553 2.84 -2.60 9.25
C GLY A 553 1.46 -2.21 9.73
N ASP A 554 0.57 -3.15 10.06
CA ASP A 554 -0.84 -2.81 10.20
C ASP A 554 -1.47 -3.20 11.53
N ALA A 555 -0.66 -3.39 12.57
CA ALA A 555 -1.16 -3.78 13.87
C ALA A 555 -1.96 -2.65 14.55
N ALA A 556 -3.15 -3.00 15.04
CA ALA A 556 -3.91 -2.22 16.01
C ALA A 556 -3.38 -2.51 17.41
N VAL A 557 -2.99 -1.47 18.14
CA VAL A 557 -2.41 -1.58 19.48
C VAL A 557 -3.20 -0.74 20.48
N ILE A 558 -3.60 -1.35 21.60
CA ILE A 558 -4.06 -0.65 22.80
C ILE A 558 -2.94 -0.68 23.82
N ILE A 559 -2.61 0.50 24.35
CA ILE A 559 -1.82 0.64 25.57
C ILE A 559 -2.76 1.15 26.67
N ALA A 560 -2.81 0.45 27.79
CA ALA A 560 -3.64 0.81 28.94
C ALA A 560 -2.78 0.88 30.22
N ARG A 561 -2.89 1.97 30.98
CA ARG A 561 -2.23 2.14 32.28
C ARG A 561 -3.26 2.11 33.40
N THR A 562 -3.07 1.19 34.34
CA THR A 562 -3.95 1.08 35.51
C THR A 562 -3.66 2.19 36.51
N ARG A 563 -4.73 2.72 37.12
CA ARG A 563 -4.67 3.69 38.21
C ARG A 563 -5.42 3.12 39.40
N ALA A 564 -5.01 3.53 40.61
CA ALA A 564 -5.71 3.14 41.81
C ALA A 564 -7.13 3.74 41.79
N PHE A 565 -8.15 2.92 42.00
CA PHE A 565 -9.50 3.44 42.19
C PHE A 565 -9.56 4.18 43.54
N PRO A 566 -10.16 5.38 43.61
CA PRO A 566 -10.14 6.16 44.85
C PRO A 566 -10.84 5.41 45.99
N ALA A 567 -10.13 5.17 47.09
CA ALA A 567 -10.68 4.49 48.26
C ALA A 567 -11.85 5.24 48.92
N SER A 568 -11.97 6.55 48.66
CA SER A 568 -13.11 7.36 49.09
C SER A 568 -14.37 7.11 48.28
N ASP A 569 -14.30 6.45 47.13
CA ASP A 569 -15.37 6.36 46.14
C ASP A 569 -15.99 4.97 46.05
N PHE A 570 -15.62 4.04 46.93
CA PHE A 570 -16.32 2.78 47.07
C PHE A 570 -16.30 2.28 48.51
N VAL A 571 -17.23 1.39 48.82
CA VAL A 571 -17.25 0.68 50.11
C VAL A 571 -17.78 -0.72 49.91
N THR A 572 -17.25 -1.68 50.68
CA THR A 572 -17.74 -3.06 50.70
C THR A 572 -18.11 -3.45 52.13
N TRP A 573 -19.28 -4.08 52.30
CA TRP A 573 -19.70 -4.64 53.58
C TRP A 573 -20.06 -6.11 53.42
N ARG A 574 -19.53 -6.95 54.32
CA ARG A 574 -20.03 -8.31 54.53
C ARG A 574 -21.28 -8.28 55.40
N LEU A 575 -22.26 -9.09 55.02
CA LEU A 575 -23.52 -9.25 55.72
C LEU A 575 -23.67 -10.71 56.18
N GLU A 576 -24.27 -10.86 57.35
CA GLU A 576 -24.71 -12.16 57.84
C GLU A 576 -25.97 -12.59 57.06
N ALA A 577 -26.22 -13.90 56.98
CA ALA A 577 -27.38 -14.46 56.26
C ALA A 577 -28.68 -14.36 57.08
N ASP A 578 -28.92 -13.21 57.72
CA ASP A 578 -30.08 -12.97 58.58
C ASP A 578 -31.00 -11.89 58.00
N ARG A 579 -32.30 -11.95 58.34
CA ARG A 579 -33.29 -10.97 57.84
C ARG A 579 -33.05 -9.56 58.40
N THR A 580 -32.39 -9.44 59.55
CA THR A 580 -32.05 -8.15 60.15
C THR A 580 -30.98 -7.40 59.36
N SER A 581 -30.19 -8.10 58.54
CA SER A 581 -29.11 -7.55 57.73
C SER A 581 -29.60 -6.63 56.64
N VAL A 582 -30.88 -6.75 56.22
CA VAL A 582 -31.51 -5.81 55.27
C VAL A 582 -31.59 -4.39 55.86
N ALA A 583 -32.05 -4.27 57.12
CA ALA A 583 -32.13 -2.98 57.80
C ALA A 583 -30.74 -2.39 58.05
N THR A 584 -29.78 -3.24 58.43
CA THR A 584 -28.37 -2.86 58.60
C THR A 584 -27.75 -2.35 57.29
N ALA A 585 -27.96 -3.06 56.18
CA ALA A 585 -27.48 -2.67 54.86
C ALA A 585 -28.06 -1.32 54.46
N ARG A 586 -29.38 -1.13 54.59
CA ARG A 586 -30.04 0.15 54.28
C ARG A 586 -29.49 1.31 55.11
N HIS A 587 -29.28 1.12 56.42
CA HIS A 587 -28.72 2.15 57.28
C HIS A 587 -27.28 2.52 56.90
N ARG A 588 -26.44 1.52 56.60
CA ARG A 588 -25.06 1.73 56.14
C ARG A 588 -25.02 2.44 54.79
N THR A 589 -25.85 2.03 53.84
CA THR A 589 -26.02 2.71 52.53
C THR A 589 -26.41 4.16 52.72
N ARG A 590 -27.46 4.47 53.49
CA ARG A 590 -27.90 5.86 53.71
C ARG A 590 -26.77 6.73 54.26
N ARG A 591 -26.03 6.23 55.27
CA ARG A 591 -24.91 6.94 55.85
C ARG A 591 -23.81 7.19 54.81
N GLN A 592 -23.42 6.16 54.05
CA GLN A 592 -22.39 6.30 53.02
C GLN A 592 -22.78 7.30 51.94
N LEU A 593 -24.03 7.27 51.47
CA LEU A 593 -24.53 8.20 50.46
C LEU A 593 -24.56 9.65 50.98
N THR A 594 -24.85 9.82 52.28
CA THR A 594 -24.73 11.12 52.95
C THR A 594 -23.28 11.59 53.00
N ASP A 595 -22.35 10.70 53.36
CA ASP A 595 -20.90 10.99 53.40
C ASP A 595 -20.35 11.33 52.00
N TRP A 596 -20.94 10.74 50.95
CA TRP A 596 -20.62 11.04 49.55
C TRP A 596 -21.33 12.28 48.99
N GLY A 597 -22.26 12.87 49.73
CA GLY A 597 -23.05 14.02 49.28
C GLY A 597 -23.96 13.72 48.08
N VAL A 598 -24.45 12.48 47.97
CA VAL A 598 -25.47 12.10 46.98
C VAL A 598 -26.80 12.74 47.37
N ASP A 599 -27.56 13.21 46.38
CA ASP A 599 -28.85 13.87 46.60
C ASP A 599 -29.88 12.93 47.26
N ASP A 600 -30.88 13.53 47.91
CA ASP A 600 -31.87 12.79 48.69
C ASP A 600 -32.73 11.83 47.84
N GLU A 601 -32.99 12.17 46.57
CA GLU A 601 -33.80 11.35 45.65
C GLU A 601 -33.03 10.08 45.27
N THR A 602 -31.84 10.23 44.69
CA THR A 602 -30.95 9.11 44.35
C THR A 602 -30.68 8.26 45.59
N SER A 603 -30.42 8.89 46.75
CA SER A 603 -30.17 8.20 48.01
C SER A 603 -31.35 7.35 48.51
N SER A 604 -32.58 7.84 48.34
CA SER A 604 -33.80 7.10 48.66
C SER A 604 -33.96 5.88 47.74
N ASP A 605 -33.74 6.07 46.45
CA ASP A 605 -33.88 5.00 45.46
C ASP A 605 -32.81 3.92 45.64
N THR A 606 -31.54 4.31 45.88
CA THR A 606 -30.47 3.33 46.18
C THR A 606 -30.80 2.52 47.42
N GLN A 607 -31.35 3.14 48.47
CA GLN A 607 -31.76 2.42 49.68
C GLN A 607 -32.83 1.36 49.39
N LEU A 608 -33.76 1.65 48.46
CA LEU A 608 -34.78 0.71 48.04
C LEU A 608 -34.19 -0.43 47.21
N ILE A 609 -33.31 -0.12 46.25
CA ILE A 609 -32.57 -1.11 45.46
C ILE A 609 -31.78 -2.04 46.39
N VAL A 610 -31.01 -1.49 47.33
CA VAL A 610 -30.25 -2.26 48.33
C VAL A 610 -31.16 -3.17 49.13
N SER A 611 -32.31 -2.66 49.59
CA SER A 611 -33.28 -3.46 50.35
C SER A 611 -33.75 -4.67 49.56
N GLU A 612 -34.09 -4.49 48.28
CA GLU A 612 -34.56 -5.58 47.42
C GLU A 612 -33.46 -6.58 47.07
N LEU A 613 -32.28 -6.10 46.67
CA LEU A 613 -31.15 -6.97 46.30
C LEU A 613 -30.64 -7.79 47.50
N VAL A 614 -30.48 -7.16 48.67
CA VAL A 614 -30.06 -7.86 49.90
C VAL A 614 -31.14 -8.83 50.38
N THR A 615 -32.43 -8.47 50.28
CA THR A 615 -33.52 -9.40 50.61
C THR A 615 -33.48 -10.64 49.73
N ASN A 616 -33.21 -10.47 48.43
CA ASN A 616 -33.05 -11.61 47.51
C ASN A 616 -31.83 -12.47 47.87
N ALA A 617 -30.68 -11.85 48.17
CA ALA A 617 -29.48 -12.57 48.55
C ALA A 617 -29.66 -13.34 49.87
N VAL A 618 -30.29 -12.75 50.89
CA VAL A 618 -30.56 -13.41 52.18
C VAL A 618 -31.58 -14.55 52.03
N ARG A 619 -32.58 -14.40 51.15
CA ARG A 619 -33.67 -15.38 51.01
C ARG A 619 -33.33 -16.54 50.08
N TYR A 620 -32.58 -16.28 49.01
CA TYR A 620 -32.36 -17.22 47.91
C TYR A 620 -30.88 -17.41 47.54
N GLY A 621 -29.98 -16.59 48.09
CA GLY A 621 -28.54 -16.70 47.88
C GLY A 621 -27.85 -17.61 48.89
N THR A 622 -26.53 -17.72 48.74
CA THR A 622 -25.67 -18.50 49.64
C THR A 622 -24.58 -17.59 50.21
N PRO A 623 -24.28 -17.63 51.51
CA PRO A 623 -23.15 -16.88 52.08
C PRO A 623 -21.80 -17.28 51.47
N PRO A 624 -20.79 -16.37 51.44
CA PRO A 624 -20.82 -15.02 51.99
C PRO A 624 -21.68 -14.05 51.16
N ILE A 625 -22.43 -13.17 51.84
CA ILE A 625 -23.18 -12.09 51.20
C ILE A 625 -22.37 -10.80 51.34
N GLU A 626 -22.05 -10.18 50.22
CA GLU A 626 -21.30 -8.92 50.17
C GLU A 626 -22.10 -7.88 49.42
N ILE A 627 -22.22 -6.68 50.00
CA ILE A 627 -22.73 -5.50 49.32
C ILE A 627 -21.56 -4.57 49.03
N ARG A 628 -21.55 -4.01 47.83
CA ARG A 628 -20.58 -3.01 47.41
C ARG A 628 -21.31 -1.81 46.80
N LEU A 629 -20.96 -0.61 47.24
CA LEU A 629 -21.39 0.63 46.61
C LEU A 629 -20.17 1.26 45.95
N ILE A 630 -20.33 1.75 44.72
CA ILE A 630 -19.27 2.34 43.91
C ILE A 630 -19.78 3.65 43.32
N ARG A 631 -19.06 4.74 43.56
CA ARG A 631 -19.31 6.07 43.03
C ARG A 631 -18.31 6.36 41.92
N ASP A 632 -18.74 6.22 40.68
CA ASP A 632 -17.94 6.52 39.49
C ASP A 632 -18.69 7.52 38.60
N ARG A 633 -18.80 7.27 37.29
CA ARG A 633 -19.72 7.97 36.38
C ARG A 633 -21.20 7.80 36.77
N SER A 634 -21.51 6.71 37.45
CA SER A 634 -22.81 6.32 37.97
C SER A 634 -22.62 5.78 39.38
N LEU A 635 -23.72 5.71 40.12
CA LEU A 635 -23.76 5.04 41.42
C LEU A 635 -24.13 3.57 41.19
N THR A 636 -23.15 2.67 41.33
CA THR A 636 -23.37 1.23 41.21
C THR A 636 -23.58 0.62 42.59
N CYS A 637 -24.66 -0.15 42.74
CA CYS A 637 -24.89 -1.04 43.86
C CYS A 637 -24.73 -2.49 43.41
N GLU A 638 -23.80 -3.22 44.00
CA GLU A 638 -23.58 -4.64 43.74
C GLU A 638 -23.89 -5.47 45.00
N VAL A 639 -24.58 -6.59 44.82
CA VAL A 639 -24.78 -7.60 45.86
C VAL A 639 -24.29 -8.94 45.35
N ARG A 640 -23.23 -9.46 45.97
CA ARG A 640 -22.61 -10.76 45.65
C ARG A 640 -23.07 -11.81 46.66
N ASP A 641 -23.34 -13.00 46.15
CA ASP A 641 -23.57 -14.21 46.94
C ASP A 641 -22.97 -15.43 46.23
N ALA A 642 -22.75 -16.52 46.95
CA ALA A 642 -22.12 -17.74 46.45
C ALA A 642 -23.07 -18.69 45.71
N SER A 643 -24.34 -18.30 45.49
CA SER A 643 -25.29 -19.12 44.73
C SER A 643 -25.10 -18.95 43.22
N PRO A 644 -25.05 -20.04 42.45
CA PRO A 644 -25.02 -19.97 40.99
C PRO A 644 -26.40 -19.70 40.37
N ALA A 645 -27.49 -19.72 41.16
CA ALA A 645 -28.84 -19.64 40.63
C ALA A 645 -29.21 -18.21 40.19
N ALA A 646 -29.65 -18.02 38.94
CA ALA A 646 -30.13 -16.74 38.44
C ALA A 646 -31.40 -16.29 39.20
N PRO A 647 -31.50 -15.02 39.64
CA PRO A 647 -32.74 -14.49 40.16
C PRO A 647 -33.73 -14.21 38.99
N HIS A 648 -34.97 -14.68 39.10
CA HIS A 648 -35.98 -14.52 38.04
C HIS A 648 -36.82 -13.26 38.28
N LEU A 649 -36.93 -12.41 37.25
CA LEU A 649 -37.84 -11.26 37.27
C LEU A 649 -39.28 -11.75 37.10
N ARG A 650 -40.13 -11.55 38.11
CA ARG A 650 -41.54 -11.93 38.08
C ARG A 650 -42.40 -10.67 37.98
N HIS A 651 -43.29 -10.61 37.00
CA HIS A 651 -44.32 -9.58 36.92
C HIS A 651 -45.45 -9.97 37.88
N ALA A 652 -45.38 -9.51 39.11
CA ALA A 652 -46.38 -9.76 40.14
C ALA A 652 -47.73 -9.09 39.76
N HIS A 653 -48.84 -9.82 39.86
CA HIS A 653 -50.16 -9.20 39.76
C HIS A 653 -50.44 -8.33 41.00
N VAL A 654 -51.43 -7.43 40.92
CA VAL A 654 -51.73 -6.40 41.94
C VAL A 654 -51.93 -6.99 43.36
N ALA A 655 -52.28 -8.27 43.48
CA ALA A 655 -52.53 -8.98 44.74
C ALA A 655 -51.36 -9.84 45.29
N ASP A 656 -50.21 -9.95 44.60
CA ASP A 656 -49.09 -10.78 45.07
C ASP A 656 -48.17 -10.01 46.03
N GLU A 657 -47.95 -10.58 47.23
CA GLU A 657 -47.07 -10.03 48.29
C GLU A 657 -45.56 -10.24 48.03
N GLY A 658 -45.19 -10.99 46.98
CA GLY A 658 -43.79 -11.31 46.65
C GLY A 658 -43.47 -11.22 45.16
N GLY A 659 -42.20 -11.01 44.82
CA GLY A 659 -41.70 -11.01 43.43
C GLY A 659 -41.54 -9.63 42.78
N ARG A 660 -41.81 -8.53 43.51
CA ARG A 660 -41.66 -7.14 42.99
C ARG A 660 -40.24 -6.59 43.03
N GLY A 661 -39.32 -7.21 43.77
CA GLY A 661 -38.03 -6.59 44.09
C GLY A 661 -37.17 -6.22 42.88
N LEU A 662 -36.94 -7.17 41.97
CA LEU A 662 -36.19 -6.88 40.74
C LEU A 662 -36.94 -5.97 39.77
N PHE A 663 -38.27 -5.98 39.80
CA PHE A 663 -39.08 -5.05 39.01
C PHE A 663 -38.91 -3.61 39.52
N LEU A 664 -38.88 -3.41 40.85
CA LEU A 664 -38.56 -2.11 41.45
C LEU A 664 -37.13 -1.69 41.13
N THR A 665 -36.15 -2.59 41.23
CA THR A 665 -34.77 -2.31 40.81
C THR A 665 -34.72 -1.87 39.34
N ALA A 666 -35.45 -2.55 38.45
CA ALA A 666 -35.49 -2.22 37.02
C ALA A 666 -36.17 -0.87 36.71
N GLN A 667 -37.05 -0.37 37.59
CA GLN A 667 -37.70 0.94 37.44
C GLN A 667 -36.84 2.09 37.97
N LEU A 668 -36.02 1.83 38.99
CA LEU A 668 -35.21 2.85 39.68
C LEU A 668 -33.77 2.93 39.17
N ALA A 669 -33.29 1.87 38.51
CA ALA A 669 -31.95 1.82 37.92
C ALA A 669 -32.00 2.18 36.44
N GLN A 670 -30.99 2.91 35.97
CA GLN A 670 -30.77 3.14 34.54
C GLN A 670 -30.36 1.84 33.84
N ASN A 671 -29.55 1.02 34.51
CA ASN A 671 -29.16 -0.29 34.02
C ASN A 671 -28.99 -1.25 35.20
N TRP A 672 -29.24 -2.54 34.98
CA TRP A 672 -29.04 -3.57 35.99
C TRP A 672 -28.76 -4.91 35.31
N GLY A 673 -28.08 -5.80 36.02
CA GLY A 673 -27.67 -7.07 35.45
C GLY A 673 -27.22 -8.08 36.49
N ILE A 674 -26.81 -9.24 35.99
CA ILE A 674 -26.28 -10.34 36.79
C ILE A 674 -24.95 -10.73 36.16
N ARG A 675 -23.89 -10.67 36.98
CA ARG A 675 -22.57 -11.12 36.62
C ARG A 675 -22.29 -12.46 37.30
N TYR A 676 -21.88 -13.45 36.52
CA TYR A 676 -21.47 -14.75 37.05
C TYR A 676 -19.96 -14.78 37.25
N ALA A 677 -19.53 -15.46 38.31
CA ALA A 677 -18.15 -15.78 38.59
C ALA A 677 -18.06 -17.24 39.02
N ALA A 678 -16.86 -17.83 39.01
CA ALA A 678 -16.67 -19.24 39.40
C ALA A 678 -17.23 -19.56 40.80
N GLU A 679 -17.19 -18.58 41.72
CA GLU A 679 -17.60 -18.73 43.12
C GLU A 679 -18.96 -18.10 43.44
N GLY A 680 -19.80 -17.80 42.44
CA GLY A 680 -21.15 -17.29 42.68
C GLY A 680 -21.61 -16.25 41.66
N LYS A 681 -22.50 -15.35 42.11
CA LYS A 681 -23.07 -14.31 41.25
C LYS A 681 -23.03 -12.95 41.94
N THR A 682 -23.02 -11.90 41.14
CA THR A 682 -23.20 -10.52 41.58
C THR A 682 -24.39 -9.92 40.84
N VAL A 683 -25.41 -9.51 41.59
CA VAL A 683 -26.51 -8.73 41.02
C VAL A 683 -26.17 -7.26 41.21
N TRP A 684 -26.20 -6.49 40.14
CA TRP A 684 -25.81 -5.09 40.15
C TRP A 684 -26.89 -4.19 39.55
N ALA A 685 -26.93 -2.94 40.02
CA ALA A 685 -27.82 -1.90 39.53
C ALA A 685 -27.07 -0.56 39.52
N GLU A 686 -27.28 0.23 38.48
CA GLU A 686 -26.65 1.54 38.28
C GLU A 686 -27.68 2.65 38.22
N GLN A 687 -27.40 3.73 38.92
CA GLN A 687 -28.20 4.94 38.92
C GLN A 687 -27.37 6.12 38.41
N PRO A 688 -27.97 7.05 37.67
CA PRO A 688 -27.26 8.26 37.25
C PRO A 688 -26.88 9.07 38.49
N LEU A 689 -25.68 9.65 38.49
CA LEU A 689 -25.31 10.67 39.45
C LEU A 689 -25.63 12.05 38.85
N PRO A 690 -26.16 13.02 39.61
CA PRO A 690 -26.32 14.38 39.11
C PRO A 690 -24.96 14.96 38.68
N ASP A 691 -24.94 15.70 37.56
CA ASP A 691 -23.73 16.40 37.11
C ASP A 691 -23.21 17.30 38.24
N ARG A 692 -21.93 17.17 38.56
CA ARG A 692 -21.24 18.09 39.49
C ARG A 692 -21.19 19.47 38.82
N HIS A 693 -22.08 20.37 39.22
CA HIS A 693 -22.06 21.78 38.83
C HIS A 693 -20.78 22.50 39.28
#